data_AF-A0A9P9IFA1-F1
#
_entry.id   AF-A0A9P9IFA1-F1
#
_cell.length_a   1.000
_cell.length_b   1.000
_cell.length_c   1.000
_cell.angle_alpha   90.00
_cell.angle_beta   90.00
_cell.angle_gamma   90.00
#
_symmetry.space_group_name_H-M   'P 1'
#
loop_
_entity.id
_entity.type
_entity.pdbx_description
1 polymer ?
#
loop_
_entity_poly.entity_id
_entity_poly.type
_entity_poly.pdbx_seq_one_letter_code
_entity_poly.pdbx_strand_id
1 'polypeptide(L)'
;MRSYILPALAAAVLTRVTAAPAGEQKRAIIDWDSAYTKANTAFAKLSQNDKIGMVTGTGWQAGNCVGNTKAAGSIGYPSLCLQDGPLGIRYINGITAFAAGIHAASTWDIDLIKERGLFMGQEAKQLGVHVQLGPVAGALGKFAAGGRNWEGFSPDPYLAGIAMAETIEGMQEGGVQACAKHFIVNEQEKNRETMSSNVPDRVMHELYAWPFADAVKANVASIMCSYNKVNGTWACESDAVMNKLLKNELGFRGYVLSDWNAQHSTTGSANGGMDMTMPGSDFNVPKGSIYWGNALQSAVQNGQVKQARLDDMVKRILAAWYLVGQDKNYPTASFNSWRIGRFDVGGNHKTNVRKMARDGIVLLKNSDNALPLKKPKSIAVIGSDAIVDPKGMNGYADRGGNGGTLAMGWGSGSVEFPYLIAPLEAIRAQAQKDGTTISTSTNDNAQQGASAAQNAEYAIVCINSDSGEGYITVEGNQGDRKNLDPWHNGNDLVKAVAAVNKKTIVVIHSVGPVILEPYIDNPNVVAVVWAGLPGQESGNGLVDILYGVESPSGKLPYTIAKQTSDYGTNIANGDDSSWDLFIDYRRFDQQKIAPRFEFGFGLSYTNFTYSDITIEGKPTSGPAIGTKGPGGAADLWENVATVTVKITNSGAVAGAEVPQLYLGYPSSAPSTPPKQLRGFSKFKLEPGMSKTAEFKLRRRDLSYWDTGRQNWVVPTGDFTVNVGASSRDIRLTGKLTPSTLRSAAVLGHATKTRTNARFLATVQGNSPRQVPAPQRRSTPISTERATFTIKNGPIFSGKSFGAKANISGEAVFTTSLVGYPESMTDPSYRGQILVFTQPLIGNYGVPSDARDEHGLLRYFESPYIQCSGIVVQDYALRHSHWTAVESLSEWCAREGVPAISGVDTREVVTYLREQGSSLARISIGEEYDADEDEAYIDPEAINLVRRVSTKAPFHVSSSLGDMHVALIDCGVKENILRSLVSRGASVTSFPFDYPIHKVAHHFDGVFISNGPGDPTHCTSTVYNLRKLMEGSQIPIMGICMGHQLLALASGAKTLKLKYGNRAHNIPALDLTTGKCHITSQNHGYAVDPATLSSEWREFFTNLNDQSNEGLIHSTRPIFSAQFHPEAKGGPLDSAYLFDKYIESVQKYKDQQASFSDRNNKPSPLLVDLLSKERVGVHPAIVYDGHAAGSIEPEVVIDTQGTPQPQAIAAAA
;
A
#
# COMPACT_ATOMS: atom_id res chain seq x y z
N MET A 1 66.99 -34.11 38.12
CA MET A 1 67.02 -32.71 38.60
C MET A 1 65.76 -32.05 38.04
N ARG A 2 64.79 -31.67 38.90
CA ARG A 2 64.50 -30.27 39.32
C ARG A 2 64.17 -29.37 38.10
N SER A 3 62.97 -28.79 37.90
CA SER A 3 61.87 -28.46 38.85
C SER A 3 60.49 -28.27 38.17
N TYR A 4 59.39 -28.67 38.85
CA TYR A 4 58.13 -27.93 39.17
C TYR A 4 57.58 -26.86 38.18
N ILE A 5 56.28 -26.76 37.78
CA ILE A 5 54.96 -27.18 38.35
C ILE A 5 53.86 -27.29 37.23
N LEU A 6 52.79 -28.08 37.47
CA LEU A 6 51.53 -28.25 36.68
C LEU A 6 50.36 -27.38 37.26
N PRO A 7 49.13 -27.25 36.67
CA PRO A 7 48.52 -27.92 35.51
C PRO A 7 47.73 -27.00 34.53
N ALA A 8 46.88 -27.62 33.69
CA ALA A 8 45.75 -27.09 32.90
C ALA A 8 45.99 -26.77 31.41
N LEU A 9 45.77 -27.78 30.56
CA LEU A 9 45.58 -27.63 29.11
C LEU A 9 44.31 -28.41 28.68
N ALA A 10 43.18 -27.72 28.64
CA ALA A 10 41.94 -28.19 28.02
C ALA A 10 41.04 -27.01 27.60
N ALA A 11 40.59 -27.03 26.34
CA ALA A 11 39.48 -26.25 25.78
C ALA A 11 39.48 -24.70 25.95
N ALA A 12 40.04 -23.99 24.96
CA ALA A 12 39.66 -22.60 24.64
C ALA A 12 39.80 -22.26 23.14
N VAL A 13 39.43 -23.19 22.25
CA VAL A 13 39.14 -22.81 20.85
C VAL A 13 37.74 -22.22 20.85
N LEU A 14 37.64 -20.89 20.93
CA LEU A 14 36.38 -20.18 20.68
C LEU A 14 35.98 -20.43 19.23
N THR A 15 35.09 -21.40 19.04
CA THR A 15 34.27 -21.49 17.84
C THR A 15 33.61 -20.14 17.62
N ARG A 16 33.85 -19.55 16.44
CA ARG A 16 33.03 -18.44 15.96
C ARG A 16 31.62 -18.97 15.79
N VAL A 17 30.81 -18.85 16.83
CA VAL A 17 29.36 -18.77 16.67
C VAL A 17 29.11 -17.44 15.98
N THR A 18 29.23 -17.44 14.66
CA THR A 18 28.43 -16.54 13.84
C THR A 18 26.99 -16.85 14.23
N ALA A 19 26.40 -15.98 15.05
CA ALA A 19 24.97 -16.01 15.23
C ALA A 19 24.37 -15.90 13.82
N ALA A 20 23.77 -16.99 13.34
CA ALA A 20 22.92 -16.90 12.17
C ALA A 20 21.91 -15.78 12.46
N PRO A 21 21.63 -14.88 11.50
CA PRO A 21 20.66 -13.83 11.72
C PRO A 21 19.38 -14.49 12.21
N ALA A 22 18.89 -14.05 13.38
CA ALA A 22 17.65 -14.57 13.94
C ALA A 22 16.59 -14.41 12.86
N GLY A 23 16.09 -15.55 12.34
CA GLY A 23 15.40 -15.56 11.06
C GLY A 23 14.27 -14.55 11.04
N GLU A 24 14.26 -13.69 10.02
CA GLU A 24 13.15 -12.77 9.79
C GLU A 24 11.86 -13.58 9.61
N GLN A 25 11.14 -13.79 10.71
CA GLN A 25 9.70 -13.87 10.64
C GLN A 25 9.24 -12.52 10.08
N LYS A 26 9.08 -12.45 8.75
CA LYS A 26 8.30 -11.40 8.12
C LYS A 26 6.93 -11.42 8.79
N ARG A 27 6.75 -10.48 9.72
CA ARG A 27 5.54 -10.33 10.52
C ARG A 27 4.39 -10.09 9.53
N ALA A 28 3.22 -10.63 9.83
CA ALA A 28 2.09 -10.59 8.90
C ALA A 28 1.83 -9.17 8.40
N ILE A 29 1.48 -9.06 7.11
CA ILE A 29 1.08 -7.81 6.46
C ILE A 29 0.11 -7.07 7.38
N ILE A 30 0.38 -5.78 7.64
CA ILE A 30 -0.46 -4.92 8.47
C ILE A 30 -1.81 -4.77 7.76
N ASP A 31 -2.77 -5.60 8.19
CA ASP A 31 -4.10 -5.71 7.60
C ASP A 31 -5.18 -5.36 8.63
N TRP A 32 -5.94 -4.31 8.32
CA TRP A 32 -7.07 -3.88 9.12
C TRP A 32 -8.24 -4.87 9.07
N ASP A 33 -8.45 -5.65 8.01
CA ASP A 33 -9.61 -6.56 7.96
C ASP A 33 -9.45 -7.76 8.90
N SER A 34 -8.26 -8.36 8.96
CA SER A 34 -7.86 -9.31 10.00
C SER A 34 -7.97 -8.71 11.41
N ALA A 35 -7.48 -7.47 11.60
CA ALA A 35 -7.54 -6.79 12.90
C ALA A 35 -9.00 -6.51 13.34
N TYR A 36 -9.86 -6.04 12.44
CA TYR A 36 -11.28 -5.82 12.69
C TYR A 36 -12.06 -7.13 12.92
N THR A 37 -11.67 -8.22 12.27
CA THR A 37 -12.26 -9.55 12.51
C THR A 37 -12.02 -10.00 13.95
N LYS A 38 -10.79 -9.85 14.45
CA LYS A 38 -10.48 -10.10 15.87
C LYS A 38 -11.18 -9.12 16.80
N ALA A 39 -11.21 -7.83 16.45
CA ALA A 39 -11.86 -6.78 17.22
C ALA A 39 -13.36 -7.06 17.42
N ASN A 40 -14.08 -7.42 16.36
CA ASN A 40 -15.50 -7.81 16.43
C ASN A 40 -15.71 -9.06 17.29
N THR A 41 -14.81 -10.06 17.18
CA THR A 41 -14.86 -11.31 17.97
C THR A 41 -14.65 -11.05 19.47
N ALA A 42 -13.73 -10.16 19.83
CA ALA A 42 -13.50 -9.77 21.22
C ALA A 42 -14.61 -8.87 21.76
N PHE A 43 -15.06 -7.90 20.95
CA PHE A 43 -16.13 -6.96 21.28
C PHE A 43 -17.43 -7.67 21.73
N ALA A 44 -17.76 -8.82 21.13
CA ALA A 44 -18.93 -9.62 21.50
C ALA A 44 -18.92 -10.14 22.94
N LYS A 45 -17.78 -10.10 23.65
CA LYS A 45 -17.60 -10.56 25.04
C LYS A 45 -17.60 -9.42 26.07
N LEU A 46 -17.73 -8.17 25.62
CA LEU A 46 -17.60 -6.99 26.48
C LEU A 46 -18.92 -6.55 27.11
N SER A 47 -18.91 -6.31 28.41
CA SER A 47 -19.99 -5.61 29.09
C SER A 47 -20.02 -4.12 28.73
N GLN A 48 -21.15 -3.44 29.01
CA GLN A 48 -21.23 -1.98 28.81
C GLN A 48 -20.18 -1.23 29.66
N ASN A 49 -19.84 -1.74 30.85
CA ASN A 49 -18.83 -1.13 31.71
C ASN A 49 -17.41 -1.31 31.15
N ASP A 50 -17.11 -2.44 30.53
CA ASP A 50 -15.83 -2.64 29.82
C ASP A 50 -15.72 -1.64 28.66
N LYS A 51 -16.76 -1.56 27.81
CA LYS A 51 -16.80 -0.61 26.68
C LYS A 51 -16.54 0.84 27.11
N ILE A 52 -17.26 1.31 28.15
CA ILE A 52 -17.08 2.65 28.71
C ILE A 52 -15.67 2.83 29.32
N GLY A 53 -15.14 1.80 29.98
CA GLY A 53 -13.80 1.83 30.57
C GLY A 53 -12.65 1.85 29.57
N MET A 54 -12.85 1.27 28.38
CA MET A 54 -11.84 1.24 27.31
C MET A 54 -11.73 2.58 26.57
N VAL A 55 -12.84 3.32 26.41
CA VAL A 55 -12.86 4.64 25.75
C VAL A 55 -12.55 5.80 26.70
N THR A 56 -12.52 5.56 28.01
CA THR A 56 -12.33 6.61 29.02
C THR A 56 -11.00 6.46 29.74
N GLY A 57 -10.15 7.48 29.67
CA GLY A 57 -8.94 7.56 30.49
C GLY A 57 -9.26 7.50 32.00
N THR A 58 -8.35 6.95 32.80
CA THR A 58 -8.54 6.78 34.26
C THR A 58 -8.43 8.08 35.06
N GLY A 59 -8.02 9.18 34.42
CA GLY A 59 -7.77 10.49 35.01
C GLY A 59 -6.28 10.83 35.02
N TRP A 60 -5.95 12.13 34.86
CA TRP A 60 -4.58 12.63 34.98
C TRP A 60 -3.91 12.13 36.28
N GLN A 61 -2.71 11.56 36.15
CA GLN A 61 -1.91 10.94 37.24
C GLN A 61 -2.54 9.74 37.97
N ALA A 62 -3.68 9.20 37.51
CA ALA A 62 -4.31 8.03 38.13
C ALA A 62 -3.68 6.68 37.71
N GLY A 63 -2.98 6.64 36.59
CA GLY A 63 -2.27 5.47 36.07
C GLY A 63 -0.74 5.59 36.12
N ASN A 64 -0.04 4.56 35.63
CA ASN A 64 1.43 4.57 35.54
C ASN A 64 1.97 5.42 34.39
N CYS A 65 1.17 5.60 33.35
CA CYS A 65 1.56 6.27 32.10
C CYS A 65 0.91 7.66 32.00
N VAL A 66 1.36 8.48 31.05
CA VAL A 66 0.82 9.83 30.78
C VAL A 66 -0.68 9.78 30.46
N GLY A 67 -1.14 8.68 29.84
CA GLY A 67 -2.54 8.28 29.80
C GLY A 67 -2.73 6.77 30.03
N ASN A 68 -3.82 6.38 30.67
CA ASN A 68 -4.21 4.97 30.83
C ASN A 68 -5.72 4.78 30.65
N THR A 69 -6.15 3.72 29.98
CA THR A 69 -7.58 3.28 29.95
C THR A 69 -7.85 2.25 31.05
N LYS A 70 -9.10 1.84 31.28
CA LYS A 70 -9.37 0.65 32.12
C LYS A 70 -9.06 -0.64 31.35
N ALA A 71 -8.72 -1.69 32.10
CA ALA A 71 -8.54 -3.04 31.59
C ALA A 71 -9.90 -3.75 31.44
N ALA A 72 -9.99 -4.74 30.54
CA ALA A 72 -11.17 -5.58 30.33
C ALA A 72 -10.78 -7.06 30.37
N GLY A 73 -10.89 -7.67 31.55
CA GLY A 73 -10.40 -9.03 31.83
C GLY A 73 -11.10 -10.13 31.02
N SER A 74 -12.34 -9.90 30.58
CA SER A 74 -13.14 -10.83 29.76
C SER A 74 -12.52 -11.18 28.40
N ILE A 75 -11.57 -10.36 27.92
CA ILE A 75 -10.84 -10.55 26.66
C ILE A 75 -9.32 -10.50 26.83
N GLY A 76 -8.81 -10.46 28.07
CA GLY A 76 -7.38 -10.29 28.33
C GLY A 76 -6.82 -8.92 27.92
N TYR A 77 -7.65 -7.90 27.76
CA TYR A 77 -7.23 -6.57 27.35
C TYR A 77 -6.69 -5.80 28.57
N PRO A 78 -5.43 -5.34 28.54
CA PRO A 78 -4.81 -4.63 29.66
C PRO A 78 -5.32 -3.20 29.80
N SER A 79 -4.90 -2.51 30.86
CA SER A 79 -4.94 -1.04 30.86
C SER A 79 -3.94 -0.57 29.80
N LEU A 80 -4.41 -0.01 28.67
CA LEU A 80 -3.49 0.52 27.66
C LEU A 80 -2.64 1.61 28.32
N CYS A 81 -1.33 1.56 28.07
CA CYS A 81 -0.38 2.59 28.46
C CYS A 81 -0.10 3.51 27.27
N LEU A 82 -0.48 4.77 27.40
CA LEU A 82 -0.22 5.82 26.43
C LEU A 82 0.89 6.72 26.98
N GLN A 83 2.01 6.85 26.25
CA GLN A 83 3.22 7.51 26.75
C GLN A 83 3.86 8.42 25.69
N ASP A 84 4.29 9.60 26.12
CA ASP A 84 5.09 10.51 25.31
C ASP A 84 6.48 9.90 25.05
N GLY A 85 7.20 10.28 23.99
CA GLY A 85 6.89 11.31 23.00
C GLY A 85 7.43 10.95 21.61
N PRO A 86 7.49 11.92 20.68
CA PRO A 86 7.90 11.69 19.28
C PRO A 86 9.39 11.36 19.05
N LEU A 87 10.21 11.34 20.12
CA LEU A 87 11.68 11.19 20.06
C LEU A 87 12.29 10.33 21.19
N GLY A 88 11.48 9.49 21.84
CA GLY A 88 11.90 8.62 22.95
C GLY A 88 10.74 8.42 23.94
N ILE A 89 11.02 7.87 25.12
CA ILE A 89 10.00 7.66 26.16
C ILE A 89 10.16 8.66 27.32
N ARG A 90 9.12 9.47 27.57
CA ARG A 90 9.11 10.56 28.56
C ARG A 90 8.99 10.02 30.00
N TYR A 91 9.55 10.78 30.95
CA TYR A 91 9.52 10.50 32.40
C TYR A 91 10.20 9.20 32.85
N ILE A 92 11.25 8.78 32.14
CA ILE A 92 12.06 7.60 32.47
C ILE A 92 13.54 7.93 32.24
N ASN A 93 14.42 7.62 33.21
CA ASN A 93 15.87 7.72 33.02
C ASN A 93 16.43 6.46 32.34
N GLY A 94 17.47 6.58 31.51
CA GLY A 94 18.18 5.44 30.89
C GLY A 94 17.64 4.99 29.52
N ILE A 95 16.54 5.59 29.07
CA ILE A 95 16.00 5.49 27.70
C ILE A 95 16.88 6.23 26.69
N THR A 96 16.69 6.00 25.39
CA THR A 96 17.38 6.78 24.35
C THR A 96 16.65 8.10 24.06
N ALA A 97 17.39 9.20 24.08
CA ALA A 97 16.95 10.50 23.60
C ALA A 97 17.36 10.67 22.12
N PHE A 98 16.43 10.34 21.22
CA PHE A 98 16.65 10.42 19.77
C PHE A 98 16.67 11.87 19.29
N ALA A 99 17.20 12.09 18.08
CA ALA A 99 17.09 13.38 17.41
C ALA A 99 15.61 13.77 17.18
N ALA A 100 15.33 15.07 17.15
CA ALA A 100 13.99 15.60 16.91
C ALA A 100 13.46 15.26 15.50
N GLY A 101 12.14 15.36 15.30
CA GLY A 101 11.51 15.13 13.99
C GLY A 101 12.12 16.02 12.90
N ILE A 102 12.35 17.30 13.22
CA ILE A 102 12.89 18.27 12.27
C ILE A 102 14.33 17.95 11.87
N HIS A 103 15.11 17.37 12.78
CA HIS A 103 16.48 16.93 12.51
C HIS A 103 16.51 15.62 11.72
N ALA A 104 15.55 14.72 11.98
CA ALA A 104 15.36 13.53 11.17
C ALA A 104 14.97 13.89 9.72
N ALA A 105 14.09 14.86 9.52
CA ALA A 105 13.77 15.39 8.20
C ALA A 105 14.97 16.07 7.52
N SER A 106 15.83 16.79 8.26
CA SER A 106 17.08 17.35 7.73
C SER A 106 18.03 16.30 7.13
N THR A 107 17.89 15.02 7.46
CA THR A 107 18.65 13.96 6.79
C THR A 107 18.20 13.69 5.36
N TRP A 108 16.90 13.86 5.06
CA TRP A 108 16.25 13.39 3.83
C TRP A 108 16.47 11.90 3.53
N ASP A 109 16.65 11.09 4.57
CA ASP A 109 17.01 9.67 4.51
C ASP A 109 15.87 8.81 5.08
N ILE A 110 15.11 8.16 4.19
CA ILE A 110 13.95 7.34 4.58
C ILE A 110 14.35 6.14 5.44
N ASP A 111 15.52 5.54 5.20
CA ASP A 111 16.00 4.37 5.94
C ASP A 111 16.38 4.75 7.38
N LEU A 112 17.06 5.89 7.58
CA LEU A 112 17.35 6.41 8.92
C LEU A 112 16.08 6.81 9.69
N ILE A 113 15.10 7.40 9.01
CA ILE A 113 13.81 7.78 9.61
C ILE A 113 13.04 6.53 10.06
N LYS A 114 12.99 5.48 9.23
CA LYS A 114 12.37 4.21 9.59
C LYS A 114 13.12 3.48 10.71
N GLU A 115 14.45 3.43 10.68
CA GLU A 115 15.29 2.87 11.76
C GLU A 115 15.03 3.59 13.11
N ARG A 116 14.89 4.91 13.10
CA ARG A 116 14.50 5.70 14.29
C ARG A 116 13.11 5.32 14.80
N GLY A 117 12.12 5.20 13.91
CA GLY A 117 10.78 4.72 14.27
C GLY A 117 10.81 3.35 14.93
N LEU A 118 11.56 2.41 14.33
CA LEU A 118 11.72 1.04 14.82
C LEU A 118 12.33 0.98 16.23
N PHE A 119 13.42 1.70 16.48
CA PHE A 119 14.09 1.71 17.78
C PHE A 119 13.22 2.35 18.88
N MET A 120 12.49 3.44 18.56
CA MET A 120 11.50 4.00 19.50
C MET A 120 10.40 2.99 19.84
N GLY A 121 9.83 2.31 18.84
CA GLY A 121 8.80 1.29 19.06
C GLY A 121 9.29 0.09 19.86
N GLN A 122 10.56 -0.29 19.70
CA GLN A 122 11.21 -1.34 20.49
C GLN A 122 11.39 -0.95 21.97
N GLU A 123 11.84 0.27 22.27
CA GLU A 123 11.93 0.76 23.66
C GLU A 123 10.54 0.87 24.31
N ALA A 124 9.57 1.44 23.58
CA ALA A 124 8.18 1.54 24.03
C ALA A 124 7.62 0.17 24.43
N LYS A 125 7.76 -0.83 23.54
CA LYS A 125 7.31 -2.20 23.79
C LYS A 125 8.02 -2.86 24.97
N GLN A 126 9.34 -2.73 25.09
CA GLN A 126 10.10 -3.28 26.23
C GLN A 126 9.61 -2.74 27.58
N LEU A 127 9.19 -1.48 27.62
CA LEU A 127 8.65 -0.81 28.81
C LEU A 127 7.15 -1.08 29.06
N GLY A 128 6.48 -1.82 28.18
CA GLY A 128 5.03 -2.07 28.25
C GLY A 128 4.16 -0.86 27.85
N VAL A 129 4.73 0.13 27.14
CA VAL A 129 3.96 1.18 26.47
C VAL A 129 3.20 0.56 25.31
N HIS A 130 1.90 0.83 25.24
CA HIS A 130 1.03 0.29 24.19
C HIS A 130 0.86 1.28 23.04
N VAL A 131 0.81 2.58 23.35
CA VAL A 131 0.65 3.67 22.39
C VAL A 131 1.74 4.70 22.66
N GLN A 132 2.57 4.98 21.66
CA GLN A 132 3.57 6.04 21.74
C GLN A 132 3.04 7.29 21.04
N LEU A 133 3.13 8.43 21.70
CA LEU A 133 2.42 9.66 21.32
C LEU A 133 3.20 10.50 20.29
N GLY A 134 3.40 9.89 19.12
CA GLY A 134 3.97 10.48 17.91
C GLY A 134 3.87 9.49 16.73
N PRO A 135 4.35 9.87 15.53
CA PRO A 135 5.05 11.11 15.18
C PRO A 135 4.13 12.33 14.96
N VAL A 136 4.73 13.48 14.65
CA VAL A 136 4.04 14.78 14.52
C VAL A 136 3.95 15.26 13.07
N ALA A 137 2.74 15.53 12.61
CA ALA A 137 2.42 16.21 11.35
C ALA A 137 1.75 17.59 11.54
N GLY A 138 1.29 17.90 12.76
CA GLY A 138 0.69 19.18 13.14
C GLY A 138 1.29 19.68 14.46
N ALA A 139 1.96 20.83 14.56
CA ALA A 139 2.19 21.82 13.49
C ALA A 139 2.95 21.26 12.29
N LEU A 140 2.53 21.65 11.08
CA LEU A 140 3.28 21.47 9.85
C LEU A 140 4.44 22.48 9.80
N GLY A 141 4.22 23.69 10.31
CA GLY A 141 5.23 24.74 10.43
C GLY A 141 4.92 25.99 9.63
N LYS A 142 3.64 26.37 9.52
CA LYS A 142 3.19 27.62 8.88
C LYS A 142 3.98 28.83 9.37
N PHE A 143 4.14 28.97 10.68
CA PHE A 143 4.86 30.06 11.31
C PHE A 143 6.30 29.63 11.61
N ALA A 144 7.29 30.32 11.05
CA ALA A 144 8.71 30.09 11.36
C ALA A 144 9.05 30.19 12.87
N ALA A 145 8.22 30.90 13.65
CA ALA A 145 8.33 31.08 15.09
C ALA A 145 7.50 30.09 15.94
N GLY A 146 6.74 29.19 15.31
CA GLY A 146 5.83 28.25 15.98
C GLY A 146 6.56 27.31 16.95
N GLY A 147 6.06 27.22 18.19
CA GLY A 147 6.79 26.63 19.31
C GLY A 147 7.13 25.15 19.18
N ARG A 148 6.34 24.38 18.43
CA ARG A 148 6.42 22.91 18.34
C ARG A 148 6.77 22.37 16.95
N ASN A 149 7.11 23.24 16.00
CA ASN A 149 7.50 22.83 14.63
C ASN A 149 8.62 21.78 14.63
N TRP A 150 9.49 21.83 15.64
CA TRP A 150 10.65 20.96 15.79
C TRP A 150 10.31 19.50 16.13
N GLU A 151 9.14 19.24 16.74
CA GLU A 151 8.63 17.88 16.95
C GLU A 151 8.19 17.24 15.62
N GLY A 152 7.67 18.07 14.70
CA GLY A 152 7.28 17.69 13.34
C GLY A 152 8.46 17.65 12.37
N PHE A 153 8.17 17.49 11.08
CA PHE A 153 9.20 17.20 10.08
C PHE A 153 9.55 18.36 9.13
N SER A 154 8.58 19.11 8.61
CA SER A 154 8.84 20.19 7.64
C SER A 154 7.56 20.97 7.31
N PRO A 155 7.63 22.28 7.01
CA PRO A 155 6.56 23.02 6.33
C PRO A 155 6.22 22.49 4.92
N ASP A 156 6.99 21.53 4.37
CA ASP A 156 6.62 20.82 3.16
C ASP A 156 5.80 19.55 3.44
N PRO A 157 4.57 19.45 2.93
CA PRO A 157 3.69 18.31 3.18
C PRO A 157 4.16 17.01 2.52
N TYR A 158 4.95 17.05 1.43
CA TYR A 158 5.47 15.84 0.81
C TYR A 158 6.59 15.25 1.67
N LEU A 159 7.57 16.08 2.07
CA LEU A 159 8.64 15.65 2.97
C LEU A 159 8.07 15.18 4.32
N ALA A 160 7.15 15.95 4.91
CA ALA A 160 6.49 15.56 6.15
C ALA A 160 5.65 14.27 6.00
N GLY A 161 4.93 14.10 4.89
CA GLY A 161 4.12 12.92 4.63
C GLY A 161 4.95 11.63 4.51
N ILE A 162 6.06 11.68 3.77
CA ILE A 162 6.99 10.54 3.68
C ILE A 162 7.60 10.24 5.07
N ALA A 163 8.11 11.26 5.78
CA ALA A 163 8.72 11.05 7.09
C ALA A 163 7.74 10.52 8.16
N MET A 164 6.47 10.94 8.09
CA MET A 164 5.38 10.36 8.90
C MET A 164 5.19 8.88 8.60
N ALA A 165 5.04 8.51 7.32
CA ALA A 165 4.81 7.11 6.91
C ALA A 165 5.94 6.19 7.39
N GLU A 166 7.20 6.53 7.09
CA GLU A 166 8.37 5.72 7.47
C GLU A 166 8.53 5.58 8.99
N THR A 167 8.28 6.66 9.75
CA THR A 167 8.34 6.61 11.21
C THR A 167 7.22 5.74 11.79
N ILE A 168 6.00 5.84 11.25
CA ILE A 168 4.83 5.03 11.66
C ILE A 168 5.07 3.55 11.38
N GLU A 169 5.56 3.21 10.18
CA GLU A 169 5.87 1.83 9.83
C GLU A 169 6.91 1.25 10.79
N GLY A 170 8.03 1.95 11.02
CA GLY A 170 9.05 1.51 11.98
C GLY A 170 8.49 1.29 13.39
N MET A 171 7.75 2.26 13.94
CA MET A 171 7.16 2.15 15.29
C MET A 171 6.23 0.93 15.40
N GLN A 172 5.38 0.70 14.39
CA GLN A 172 4.40 -0.37 14.38
C GLN A 172 5.03 -1.76 14.10
N GLU A 173 6.11 -1.82 13.31
CA GLU A 173 6.97 -2.99 13.19
C GLU A 173 7.60 -3.35 14.55
N GLY A 174 8.09 -2.35 15.30
CA GLY A 174 8.54 -2.48 16.69
C GLY A 174 7.45 -3.00 17.65
N GLY A 175 6.19 -2.84 17.29
CA GLY A 175 5.02 -3.42 17.97
C GLY A 175 4.30 -2.46 18.94
N VAL A 176 4.64 -1.18 18.94
CA VAL A 176 3.84 -0.14 19.60
C VAL A 176 2.79 0.41 18.63
N GLN A 177 1.67 0.90 19.13
CA GLN A 177 0.74 1.70 18.33
C GLN A 177 1.32 3.11 18.14
N ALA A 178 1.43 3.56 16.90
CA ALA A 178 1.79 4.94 16.59
C ALA A 178 0.56 5.86 16.72
N CYS A 179 0.81 7.14 16.97
CA CYS A 179 -0.19 8.17 17.20
C CYS A 179 0.16 9.44 16.42
N ALA A 180 -0.42 9.60 15.22
CA ALA A 180 -0.19 10.79 14.41
C ALA A 180 -0.89 12.01 15.04
N LYS A 181 -0.11 13.06 15.37
CA LYS A 181 -0.60 14.25 16.09
C LYS A 181 -0.09 15.57 15.50
N HIS A 182 -0.68 16.72 15.77
CA HIS A 182 -1.99 16.96 16.41
C HIS A 182 -2.98 17.36 15.31
N PHE A 183 -4.13 16.67 15.25
CA PHE A 183 -5.10 16.74 14.16
C PHE A 183 -6.23 17.73 14.50
N ILE A 184 -6.26 18.94 13.95
CA ILE A 184 -5.40 19.47 12.89
C ILE A 184 -5.25 21.00 13.02
N VAL A 185 -4.23 21.54 12.35
CA VAL A 185 -3.89 22.97 12.26
C VAL A 185 -3.67 23.70 13.60
N ASN A 186 -3.08 22.99 14.57
CA ASN A 186 -2.43 23.59 15.74
C ASN A 186 -1.05 24.15 15.35
N GLU A 187 -1.04 25.20 14.52
CA GLU A 187 0.20 25.76 13.95
C GLU A 187 0.97 26.72 14.89
N GLN A 188 0.39 27.06 16.05
CA GLN A 188 0.98 27.94 17.06
C GLN A 188 0.55 27.50 18.47
N GLU A 189 1.36 27.80 19.48
CA GLU A 189 1.05 27.48 20.87
C GLU A 189 0.26 28.57 21.58
N LYS A 190 0.43 29.83 21.18
CA LYS A 190 -0.31 30.97 21.73
C LYS A 190 -1.81 30.78 21.52
N ASN A 191 -2.54 30.77 22.64
CA ASN A 191 -3.99 30.59 22.71
C ASN A 191 -4.50 29.24 22.16
N ARG A 192 -3.65 28.20 22.03
CA ARG A 192 -4.00 26.90 21.42
C ARG A 192 -5.29 26.26 21.94
N GLU A 193 -5.64 26.45 23.22
CA GLU A 193 -6.85 25.89 23.86
C GLU A 193 -8.15 26.67 23.56
N THR A 194 -8.07 27.85 22.93
CA THR A 194 -9.21 28.75 22.74
C THR A 194 -9.36 29.31 21.33
N MET A 195 -8.27 29.48 20.59
CA MET A 195 -8.24 30.06 19.25
C MET A 195 -8.84 29.13 18.18
N SER A 196 -9.30 29.73 17.09
CA SER A 196 -9.76 29.04 15.89
C SER A 196 -8.83 29.25 14.70
N SER A 197 -8.43 28.14 14.08
CA SER A 197 -7.79 28.08 12.77
C SER A 197 -8.87 27.98 11.69
N ASN A 198 -9.12 29.06 10.97
CA ASN A 198 -10.20 29.21 10.00
C ASN A 198 -9.70 28.93 8.57
N VAL A 199 -9.54 27.65 8.23
CA VAL A 199 -8.79 27.19 7.04
C VAL A 199 -9.71 26.95 5.83
N PRO A 200 -9.42 27.51 4.65
CA PRO A 200 -10.08 27.18 3.40
C PRO A 200 -9.89 25.70 3.01
N ASP A 201 -10.93 25.10 2.48
CA ASP A 201 -11.01 23.66 2.18
C ASP A 201 -9.82 23.13 1.35
N ARG A 202 -9.47 23.83 0.26
CA ARG A 202 -8.30 23.48 -0.58
C ARG A 202 -6.97 23.53 0.17
N VAL A 203 -6.80 24.49 1.08
CA VAL A 203 -5.58 24.66 1.89
C VAL A 203 -5.48 23.55 2.94
N MET A 204 -6.61 23.12 3.50
CA MET A 204 -6.66 21.93 4.36
C MET A 204 -6.16 20.69 3.61
N HIS A 205 -6.69 20.41 2.41
CA HIS A 205 -6.38 19.19 1.66
C HIS A 205 -4.97 19.16 1.03
N GLU A 206 -4.53 20.24 0.38
CA GLU A 206 -3.23 20.29 -0.33
C GLU A 206 -2.01 20.49 0.58
N LEU A 207 -2.22 20.86 1.86
CA LEU A 207 -1.14 21.23 2.76
C LEU A 207 -1.22 20.48 4.10
N TYR A 208 -2.22 20.77 4.94
CA TYR A 208 -2.21 20.31 6.34
C TYR A 208 -2.68 18.86 6.53
N ALA A 209 -3.70 18.42 5.77
CA ALA A 209 -4.21 17.05 5.83
C ALA A 209 -3.37 16.06 5.02
N TRP A 210 -2.57 16.55 4.07
CA TRP A 210 -1.69 15.74 3.22
C TRP A 210 -0.79 14.76 4.01
N PRO A 211 0.02 15.18 5.01
CA PRO A 211 0.85 14.25 5.78
C PRO A 211 0.03 13.29 6.66
N PHE A 212 -1.19 13.66 7.06
CA PHE A 212 -2.10 12.73 7.74
C PHE A 212 -2.68 11.70 6.76
N ALA A 213 -2.86 12.02 5.48
CA ALA A 213 -3.23 11.03 4.46
C ALA A 213 -2.14 9.97 4.27
N ASP A 214 -0.86 10.37 4.26
CA ASP A 214 0.29 9.43 4.27
C ASP A 214 0.31 8.59 5.56
N ALA A 215 0.09 9.20 6.75
CA ALA A 215 -0.01 8.47 8.01
C ALA A 215 -1.14 7.43 8.03
N VAL A 216 -2.32 7.77 7.51
CA VAL A 216 -3.44 6.83 7.40
C VAL A 216 -3.15 5.74 6.37
N LYS A 217 -2.48 6.07 5.24
CA LYS A 217 -2.05 5.10 4.23
C LYS A 217 -1.01 4.11 4.75
N ALA A 218 -0.14 4.56 5.67
CA ALA A 218 0.80 3.76 6.45
C ALA A 218 0.15 2.99 7.62
N ASN A 219 -1.19 2.91 7.65
CA ASN A 219 -1.97 2.19 8.65
C ASN A 219 -1.69 2.63 10.09
N VAL A 220 -1.54 3.93 10.36
CA VAL A 220 -1.38 4.45 11.73
C VAL A 220 -2.52 3.96 12.64
N ALA A 221 -2.17 3.41 13.79
CA ALA A 221 -3.10 2.81 14.75
C ALA A 221 -4.05 3.84 15.38
N SER A 222 -3.53 5.04 15.67
CA SER A 222 -4.28 6.10 16.35
C SER A 222 -3.93 7.50 15.82
N ILE A 223 -4.87 8.44 16.00
CA ILE A 223 -4.67 9.87 15.71
C ILE A 223 -5.11 10.68 16.91
N MET A 224 -4.38 11.76 17.24
CA MET A 224 -4.72 12.65 18.33
C MET A 224 -5.36 13.93 17.79
N CYS A 225 -6.59 14.24 18.18
CA CYS A 225 -7.21 15.52 17.84
C CYS A 225 -6.65 16.65 18.71
N SER A 226 -6.49 17.84 18.14
CA SER A 226 -5.77 18.97 18.74
C SER A 226 -6.60 19.84 19.69
N TYR A 227 -5.92 20.70 20.45
CA TYR A 227 -6.51 21.72 21.34
C TYR A 227 -7.35 22.78 20.61
N ASN A 228 -6.90 23.23 19.43
CA ASN A 228 -7.48 24.38 18.75
C ASN A 228 -8.87 24.10 18.17
N LYS A 229 -9.62 25.18 17.93
CA LYS A 229 -10.80 25.11 17.07
C LYS A 229 -10.38 25.10 15.61
N VAL A 230 -11.21 24.48 14.78
CA VAL A 230 -11.14 24.53 13.33
C VAL A 230 -12.49 25.05 12.85
N ASN A 231 -12.49 26.19 12.14
CA ASN A 231 -13.70 26.89 11.70
C ASN A 231 -14.76 27.08 12.81
N GLY A 232 -14.32 27.43 14.03
CA GLY A 232 -15.17 27.76 15.18
C GLY A 232 -15.56 26.59 16.09
N THR A 233 -15.25 25.33 15.75
CA THR A 233 -15.52 24.14 16.60
C THR A 233 -14.22 23.47 17.01
N TRP A 234 -14.07 23.08 18.28
CA TRP A 234 -12.88 22.37 18.79
C TRP A 234 -12.60 21.11 17.97
N ALA A 235 -11.32 20.85 17.66
CA ALA A 235 -10.96 19.74 16.76
C ALA A 235 -11.47 18.38 17.28
N CYS A 236 -11.40 18.15 18.59
CA CYS A 236 -11.94 16.97 19.28
C CYS A 236 -13.48 16.90 19.39
N GLU A 237 -14.22 17.85 18.80
CA GLU A 237 -15.68 17.84 18.70
C GLU A 237 -16.20 18.02 17.27
N SER A 238 -15.30 18.25 16.30
CA SER A 238 -15.67 18.63 14.95
C SER A 238 -15.94 17.41 14.06
N ASP A 239 -17.22 17.18 13.77
CA ASP A 239 -17.71 16.22 12.78
C ASP A 239 -17.09 16.45 11.38
N ALA A 240 -16.82 17.71 11.01
CA ALA A 240 -16.15 18.02 9.75
C ALA A 240 -14.70 17.49 9.72
N VAL A 241 -13.99 17.58 10.83
CA VAL A 241 -12.58 17.17 10.95
C VAL A 241 -12.46 15.65 11.15
N MET A 242 -13.10 15.09 12.18
CA MET A 242 -12.90 13.68 12.55
C MET A 242 -13.77 12.71 11.72
N ASN A 243 -15.07 12.96 11.56
CA ASN A 243 -15.93 12.06 10.80
C ASN A 243 -15.76 12.26 9.28
N LYS A 244 -15.96 13.48 8.77
CA LYS A 244 -15.97 13.75 7.33
C LYS A 244 -14.58 13.65 6.69
N LEU A 245 -13.63 14.49 7.10
CA LEU A 245 -12.27 14.46 6.56
C LEU A 245 -11.53 13.17 6.93
N LEU A 246 -11.34 12.90 8.22
CA LEU A 246 -10.45 11.80 8.62
C LEU A 246 -11.05 10.39 8.39
N LYS A 247 -12.22 10.10 8.95
CA LYS A 247 -12.78 8.74 8.90
C LYS A 247 -13.41 8.40 7.55
N ASN A 248 -14.15 9.32 6.94
CA ASN A 248 -14.91 9.06 5.72
C ASN A 248 -14.14 9.37 4.44
N GLU A 249 -13.36 10.47 4.38
CA GLU A 249 -12.58 10.79 3.19
C GLU A 249 -11.24 10.07 3.17
N LEU A 250 -10.38 10.28 4.18
CA LEU A 250 -9.09 9.60 4.28
C LEU A 250 -9.22 8.11 4.67
N GLY A 251 -10.44 7.62 4.92
CA GLY A 251 -10.70 6.20 5.19
C GLY A 251 -10.04 5.67 6.46
N PHE A 252 -9.84 6.53 7.48
CA PHE A 252 -9.12 6.14 8.69
C PHE A 252 -9.85 5.03 9.47
N ARG A 253 -9.14 3.91 9.65
CA ARG A 253 -9.65 2.70 10.33
C ARG A 253 -9.23 2.57 11.79
N GLY A 254 -8.28 3.38 12.26
CA GLY A 254 -7.90 3.46 13.67
C GLY A 254 -8.87 4.26 14.53
N TYR A 255 -8.43 4.63 15.74
CA TYR A 255 -9.21 5.41 16.69
C TYR A 255 -8.64 6.83 16.90
N VAL A 256 -9.51 7.78 17.21
CA VAL A 256 -9.13 9.17 17.54
C VAL A 256 -9.15 9.36 19.07
N LEU A 257 -8.03 9.76 19.64
CA LEU A 257 -7.93 10.21 21.04
C LEU A 257 -7.86 11.74 21.13
N SER A 258 -8.25 12.31 22.26
CA SER A 258 -7.96 13.73 22.54
C SER A 258 -6.49 13.94 22.89
N ASP A 259 -5.96 15.13 22.58
CA ASP A 259 -4.88 15.73 23.35
C ASP A 259 -5.33 15.93 24.82
N TRP A 260 -4.40 16.15 25.75
CA TRP A 260 -4.68 16.10 27.19
C TRP A 260 -5.66 17.21 27.60
N ASN A 261 -6.88 16.81 27.97
CA ASN A 261 -7.97 17.71 28.34
C ASN A 261 -8.50 18.58 27.16
N ALA A 262 -8.28 18.19 25.90
CA ALA A 262 -8.86 18.84 24.71
C ALA A 262 -10.33 18.44 24.41
N GLN A 263 -10.99 17.74 25.33
CA GLN A 263 -12.41 17.39 25.25
C GLN A 263 -13.25 18.44 26.00
N HIS A 264 -14.32 18.95 25.38
CA HIS A 264 -15.13 20.04 25.96
C HIS A 264 -16.59 19.66 26.29
N SER A 265 -17.08 18.51 25.80
CA SER A 265 -18.43 18.00 26.08
C SER A 265 -18.53 16.48 25.93
N THR A 266 -19.53 15.87 26.58
CA THR A 266 -19.83 14.44 26.48
C THR A 266 -20.31 14.04 25.09
N THR A 267 -21.34 14.72 24.60
CA THR A 267 -22.10 14.35 23.39
C THR A 267 -21.49 14.93 22.11
N GLY A 268 -20.92 16.14 22.16
CA GLY A 268 -20.26 16.79 21.04
C GLY A 268 -19.04 16.00 20.58
N SER A 269 -18.10 15.70 21.49
CA SER A 269 -16.95 14.85 21.17
C SER A 269 -17.32 13.43 20.69
N ALA A 270 -18.27 12.77 21.36
CA ALA A 270 -18.69 11.41 21.01
C ALA A 270 -19.34 11.32 19.63
N ASN A 271 -20.28 12.22 19.31
CA ASN A 271 -20.97 12.23 18.02
C ASN A 271 -20.10 12.88 16.92
N GLY A 272 -19.25 13.85 17.26
CA GLY A 272 -18.30 14.50 16.35
C GLY A 272 -17.20 13.58 15.85
N GLY A 273 -16.93 12.45 16.51
CA GLY A 273 -16.11 11.37 15.97
C GLY A 273 -14.95 10.92 16.85
N MET A 274 -14.76 11.48 18.04
CA MET A 274 -13.73 11.03 18.97
C MET A 274 -14.00 9.61 19.47
N ASP A 275 -12.97 8.82 19.75
CA ASP A 275 -13.06 7.43 20.21
C ASP A 275 -12.46 7.18 21.61
N MET A 276 -11.57 8.05 22.08
CA MET A 276 -10.93 7.92 23.40
C MET A 276 -10.70 9.29 24.04
N THR A 277 -11.14 9.48 25.29
CA THR A 277 -10.78 10.69 26.05
C THR A 277 -9.50 10.48 26.84
N MET A 278 -8.56 11.43 26.72
CA MET A 278 -7.31 11.47 27.47
C MET A 278 -7.09 12.84 28.15
N PRO A 279 -6.64 12.86 29.41
CA PRO A 279 -6.41 11.71 30.29
C PRO A 279 -7.70 11.17 30.92
N GLY A 280 -8.88 11.62 30.47
CA GLY A 280 -10.21 11.29 31.02
C GLY A 280 -10.70 12.26 32.10
N SER A 281 -9.91 13.29 32.39
CA SER A 281 -10.20 14.34 33.37
C SER A 281 -9.41 15.61 33.02
N ASP A 282 -9.77 16.73 33.65
CA ASP A 282 -8.83 17.84 33.81
C ASP A 282 -7.63 17.50 34.74
N PHE A 283 -6.72 18.47 34.85
CA PHE A 283 -5.52 18.42 35.67
C PHE A 283 -5.77 18.79 37.14
N ASN A 284 -7.01 19.13 37.52
CA ASN A 284 -7.35 19.66 38.84
C ASN A 284 -7.40 18.57 39.93
N VAL A 285 -7.26 19.01 41.19
CA VAL A 285 -7.45 18.20 42.40
C VAL A 285 -8.35 18.98 43.37
N PRO A 286 -9.59 18.52 43.65
CA PRO A 286 -10.26 17.37 43.05
C PRO A 286 -10.54 17.55 41.55
N LYS A 287 -10.75 16.41 40.89
CA LYS A 287 -11.06 16.31 39.46
C LYS A 287 -12.38 17.02 39.13
N GLY A 288 -12.37 17.90 38.13
CA GLY A 288 -13.57 18.62 37.68
C GLY A 288 -14.15 18.05 36.40
N SER A 289 -13.55 18.43 35.27
CA SER A 289 -14.06 18.21 33.92
C SER A 289 -13.95 16.74 33.49
N ILE A 290 -14.97 15.94 33.80
CA ILE A 290 -15.07 14.51 33.44
C ILE A 290 -16.25 14.33 32.48
N TYR A 291 -15.97 14.29 31.18
CA TYR A 291 -17.00 14.26 30.15
C TYR A 291 -17.46 12.86 29.73
N TRP A 292 -16.61 11.82 29.83
CA TRP A 292 -17.02 10.43 29.59
C TRP A 292 -17.00 9.61 30.90
N GLY A 293 -16.81 8.29 30.84
CA GLY A 293 -17.13 7.40 31.96
C GLY A 293 -18.64 7.36 32.19
N ASN A 294 -19.08 7.63 33.44
CA ASN A 294 -20.49 7.61 33.82
C ASN A 294 -21.33 8.59 32.97
N ALA A 295 -20.78 9.76 32.60
CA ALA A 295 -21.48 10.74 31.77
C ALA A 295 -21.77 10.20 30.35
N LEU A 296 -20.83 9.48 29.74
CA LEU A 296 -21.05 8.82 28.45
C LEU A 296 -22.03 7.65 28.58
N GLN A 297 -21.97 6.89 29.67
CA GLN A 297 -22.92 5.81 29.95
C GLN A 297 -24.36 6.33 30.03
N SER A 298 -24.59 7.42 30.77
CA SER A 298 -25.89 8.10 30.84
C SER A 298 -26.32 8.68 29.50
N ALA A 299 -25.40 9.30 28.74
CA ALA A 299 -25.71 9.83 27.40
C ALA A 299 -26.14 8.73 26.40
N VAL A 300 -25.58 7.52 26.51
CA VAL A 300 -26.00 6.35 25.72
C VAL A 300 -27.35 5.81 26.18
N GLN A 301 -27.56 5.67 27.50
CA GLN A 301 -28.84 5.23 28.07
C GLN A 301 -30.00 6.17 27.71
N ASN A 302 -29.73 7.48 27.69
CA ASN A 302 -30.70 8.53 27.33
C ASN A 302 -30.82 8.78 25.82
N GLY A 303 -30.15 7.98 24.97
CA GLY A 303 -30.23 8.09 23.51
C GLY A 303 -29.54 9.31 22.88
N GLN A 304 -28.80 10.10 23.66
CA GLN A 304 -28.05 11.29 23.20
C GLN A 304 -26.78 10.90 22.42
N VAL A 305 -26.25 9.71 22.69
CA VAL A 305 -25.22 9.03 21.90
C VAL A 305 -25.76 7.65 21.52
N LYS A 306 -25.73 7.29 20.24
CA LYS A 306 -26.21 5.96 19.80
C LYS A 306 -25.30 4.86 20.34
N GLN A 307 -25.84 3.73 20.80
CA GLN A 307 -25.02 2.57 21.23
C GLN A 307 -24.00 2.15 20.15
N ALA A 308 -24.41 2.15 18.88
CA ALA A 308 -23.53 1.84 17.75
C ALA A 308 -22.32 2.80 17.62
N ARG A 309 -22.42 4.04 18.13
CA ARG A 309 -21.30 4.99 18.17
C ARG A 309 -20.25 4.52 19.17
N LEU A 310 -20.64 4.20 20.42
CA LEU A 310 -19.75 3.63 21.44
C LEU A 310 -19.16 2.29 20.97
N ASP A 311 -19.94 1.47 20.29
CA ASP A 311 -19.47 0.20 19.75
C ASP A 311 -18.39 0.37 18.68
N ASP A 312 -18.50 1.37 17.80
CA ASP A 312 -17.45 1.73 16.82
C ASP A 312 -16.17 2.23 17.51
N MET A 313 -16.27 3.07 18.56
CA MET A 313 -15.10 3.53 19.34
C MET A 313 -14.28 2.33 19.85
N VAL A 314 -14.95 1.38 20.52
CA VAL A 314 -14.32 0.19 21.11
C VAL A 314 -13.74 -0.72 20.03
N LYS A 315 -14.43 -0.89 18.89
CA LYS A 315 -13.93 -1.69 17.77
C LYS A 315 -12.68 -1.10 17.15
N ARG A 316 -12.59 0.23 17.00
CA ARG A 316 -11.39 0.92 16.49
C ARG A 316 -10.19 0.74 17.41
N ILE A 317 -10.39 0.90 18.73
CA ILE A 317 -9.34 0.68 19.75
C ILE A 317 -8.86 -0.77 19.74
N LEU A 318 -9.78 -1.74 19.72
CA LEU A 318 -9.44 -3.16 19.64
C LEU A 318 -8.74 -3.51 18.33
N ALA A 319 -9.20 -2.98 17.20
CA ALA A 319 -8.58 -3.23 15.90
C ALA A 319 -7.13 -2.72 15.91
N ALA A 320 -6.88 -1.50 16.40
CA ALA A 320 -5.54 -0.96 16.55
C ALA A 320 -4.63 -1.83 17.46
N TRP A 321 -5.14 -2.30 18.60
CA TRP A 321 -4.43 -3.23 19.51
C TRP A 321 -4.09 -4.58 18.82
N TYR A 322 -5.02 -5.13 18.04
CA TYR A 322 -4.83 -6.37 17.27
C TYR A 322 -3.92 -6.21 16.04
N LEU A 323 -3.89 -5.01 15.44
CA LEU A 323 -3.14 -4.68 14.23
C LEU A 323 -1.63 -4.84 14.44
N VAL A 324 -1.12 -4.24 15.51
CA VAL A 324 0.29 -4.33 15.92
C VAL A 324 0.60 -5.59 16.76
N GLY A 325 -0.38 -6.47 16.96
CA GLY A 325 -0.24 -7.75 17.63
C GLY A 325 0.06 -7.66 19.12
N GLN A 326 -0.58 -6.71 19.83
CA GLN A 326 -0.45 -6.54 21.28
C GLN A 326 -1.34 -7.50 22.09
N ASP A 327 -2.09 -8.36 21.41
CA ASP A 327 -2.88 -9.46 21.97
C ASP A 327 -2.04 -10.65 22.44
N LYS A 328 -0.72 -10.66 22.18
CA LYS A 328 0.15 -11.83 22.38
C LYS A 328 1.42 -11.46 23.13
N ASN A 329 1.53 -11.93 24.37
CA ASN A 329 2.73 -11.81 25.21
C ASN A 329 3.27 -10.38 25.32
N TYR A 330 2.39 -9.38 25.33
CA TYR A 330 2.80 -7.98 25.43
C TYR A 330 3.20 -7.62 26.87
N PRO A 331 4.32 -6.90 27.10
CA PRO A 331 4.75 -6.54 28.45
C PRO A 331 3.75 -5.60 29.16
N THR A 332 3.56 -5.82 30.46
CA THR A 332 2.90 -4.84 31.33
C THR A 332 3.80 -3.64 31.55
N ALA A 333 3.23 -2.44 31.65
CA ALA A 333 3.97 -1.21 31.95
C ALA A 333 4.83 -1.35 33.22
N SER A 334 6.16 -1.30 33.06
CA SER A 334 7.13 -1.62 34.11
C SER A 334 7.59 -0.41 34.95
N PHE A 335 7.20 0.79 34.54
CA PHE A 335 7.59 2.08 35.12
C PHE A 335 6.38 2.85 35.68
N ASN A 336 6.62 4.02 36.28
CA ASN A 336 5.58 4.98 36.66
C ASN A 336 6.06 6.42 36.40
N SER A 337 5.34 7.17 35.56
CA SER A 337 5.71 8.52 35.10
C SER A 337 5.84 9.55 36.23
N TRP A 338 5.14 9.32 37.35
CA TRP A 338 5.11 10.21 38.51
C TRP A 338 6.15 9.81 39.57
N ARG A 339 6.91 8.75 39.31
CA ARG A 339 8.02 8.23 40.12
C ARG A 339 9.15 7.81 39.19
N ILE A 340 9.78 8.80 38.55
CA ILE A 340 10.81 8.63 37.51
C ILE A 340 11.89 7.64 37.99
N GLY A 341 11.86 6.43 37.41
CA GLY A 341 12.82 5.36 37.65
C GLY A 341 13.92 5.35 36.58
N ARG A 342 14.84 4.37 36.69
CA ARG A 342 15.85 4.08 35.67
C ARG A 342 15.58 2.74 35.01
N PHE A 343 15.61 2.71 33.68
CA PHE A 343 15.47 1.51 32.84
C PHE A 343 16.44 1.62 31.67
N ASP A 344 17.35 0.65 31.54
CA ASP A 344 18.36 0.64 30.47
C ASP A 344 17.86 -0.21 29.26
N VAL A 345 16.92 0.36 28.48
CA VAL A 345 16.28 -0.34 27.32
C VAL A 345 16.86 0.05 25.95
N GLY A 346 17.73 1.07 25.90
CA GLY A 346 18.23 1.64 24.64
C GLY A 346 19.29 0.85 23.87
N GLY A 347 19.80 -0.25 24.44
CA GLY A 347 20.68 -1.22 23.74
C GLY A 347 21.76 -0.59 22.84
N ASN A 348 21.63 -0.79 21.52
CA ASN A 348 22.49 -0.21 20.50
C ASN A 348 21.90 1.03 19.80
N HIS A 349 20.70 1.50 20.15
CA HIS A 349 19.94 2.52 19.40
C HIS A 349 20.67 3.86 19.24
N LYS A 350 21.63 4.16 20.13
CA LYS A 350 22.57 5.28 19.98
C LYS A 350 23.32 5.30 18.65
N THR A 351 23.46 4.18 17.94
CA THR A 351 24.03 4.15 16.59
C THR A 351 23.16 4.92 15.59
N ASN A 352 21.84 4.76 15.64
CA ASN A 352 20.90 5.58 14.87
C ASN A 352 21.00 7.04 15.30
N VAL A 353 20.99 7.34 16.61
CA VAL A 353 21.09 8.73 17.08
C VAL A 353 22.37 9.41 16.59
N ARG A 354 23.53 8.75 16.63
CA ARG A 354 24.78 9.32 16.10
C ARG A 354 24.76 9.51 14.57
N LYS A 355 24.25 8.54 13.81
CA LYS A 355 24.04 8.71 12.35
C LYS A 355 23.12 9.90 12.08
N MET A 356 21.99 10.00 12.77
CA MET A 356 20.99 11.05 12.61
C MET A 356 21.57 12.43 13.00
N ALA A 357 22.29 12.50 14.12
CA ALA A 357 23.01 13.70 14.57
C ALA A 357 23.96 14.20 13.49
N ARG A 358 24.77 13.30 12.91
CA ARG A 358 25.75 13.57 11.85
C ARG A 358 25.11 13.93 10.50
N ASP A 359 24.20 13.10 10.01
CA ASP A 359 23.68 13.15 8.63
C ASP A 359 22.54 14.15 8.47
N GLY A 360 22.02 14.69 9.58
CA GLY A 360 21.07 15.81 9.61
C GLY A 360 21.75 17.18 9.74
N ILE A 361 23.07 17.24 9.95
CA ILE A 361 23.82 18.49 9.92
C ILE A 361 23.82 19.05 8.50
N VAL A 362 23.47 20.34 8.39
CA VAL A 362 23.47 21.07 7.13
C VAL A 362 24.62 22.08 7.14
N LEU A 363 25.56 21.92 6.21
CA LEU A 363 26.63 22.89 6.01
C LEU A 363 26.09 24.06 5.18
N LEU A 364 26.02 25.26 5.76
CA LEU A 364 25.43 26.44 5.12
C LEU A 364 26.46 27.32 4.42
N LYS A 365 27.66 27.44 5.00
CA LYS A 365 28.80 28.19 4.45
C LYS A 365 30.08 27.41 4.68
N ASN A 366 30.98 27.37 3.70
CA ASN A 366 32.34 26.83 3.83
C ASN A 366 33.29 27.53 2.85
N SER A 367 33.90 28.62 3.31
CA SER A 367 34.82 29.46 2.52
C SER A 367 36.21 28.84 2.54
N ASP A 368 36.92 28.88 1.41
CA ASP A 368 38.29 28.36 1.25
C ASP A 368 38.51 26.91 1.71
N ASN A 369 37.44 26.10 1.78
CA ASN A 369 37.42 24.76 2.37
C ASN A 369 37.95 24.73 3.81
N ALA A 370 37.56 25.72 4.62
CA ALA A 370 37.92 25.83 6.04
C ALA A 370 37.52 24.59 6.86
N LEU A 371 36.43 23.92 6.45
CA LEU A 371 36.04 22.58 6.88
C LEU A 371 36.25 21.56 5.73
N PRO A 372 36.64 20.31 6.02
CA PRO A 372 36.89 19.76 7.35
C PRO A 372 38.22 20.20 7.97
N LEU A 373 38.28 20.25 9.30
CA LEU A 373 39.47 20.56 10.09
C LEU A 373 40.57 19.51 9.90
N LYS A 374 41.83 19.96 9.77
CA LYS A 374 42.99 19.11 9.50
C LYS A 374 44.07 19.28 10.56
N LYS A 375 43.79 18.80 11.78
CA LYS A 375 44.69 18.88 12.95
C LYS A 375 45.23 20.30 13.22
N PRO A 376 44.35 21.30 13.44
CA PRO A 376 44.78 22.67 13.69
C PRO A 376 45.64 22.76 14.96
N LYS A 377 46.50 23.79 15.04
CA LYS A 377 47.39 23.96 16.20
C LYS A 377 46.62 24.33 17.47
N SER A 378 45.61 25.17 17.33
CA SER A 378 44.76 25.61 18.43
C SER A 378 43.33 25.89 17.98
N ILE A 379 42.36 25.57 18.84
CA ILE A 379 40.93 25.86 18.66
C ILE A 379 40.43 26.59 19.92
N ALA A 380 39.70 27.69 19.73
CA ALA A 380 38.85 28.26 20.76
C ALA A 380 37.44 27.67 20.63
N VAL A 381 36.82 27.25 21.73
CA VAL A 381 35.42 26.79 21.76
C VAL A 381 34.62 27.70 22.67
N ILE A 382 33.59 28.36 22.12
CA ILE A 382 32.97 29.56 22.68
C ILE A 382 31.44 29.43 22.67
N GLY A 383 30.79 29.99 23.70
CA GLY A 383 29.33 29.96 23.91
C GLY A 383 28.90 28.95 24.98
N SER A 384 27.77 29.20 25.63
CA SER A 384 27.15 28.25 26.59
C SER A 384 26.67 26.97 25.89
N ASP A 385 26.20 27.09 24.64
CA ASP A 385 25.77 25.97 23.78
C ASP A 385 26.88 24.93 23.51
N ALA A 386 28.14 25.22 23.85
CA ALA A 386 29.24 24.27 23.72
C ALA A 386 29.30 23.21 24.85
N ILE A 387 28.60 23.40 25.97
CA ILE A 387 28.69 22.54 27.18
C ILE A 387 27.34 21.94 27.58
N VAL A 388 27.34 20.89 28.41
CA VAL A 388 26.12 20.50 29.15
C VAL A 388 25.78 21.63 30.13
N ASP A 389 24.49 21.96 30.30
CA ASP A 389 24.03 22.98 31.25
C ASP A 389 24.59 22.70 32.67
N PRO A 390 25.08 23.70 33.42
CA PRO A 390 25.59 23.53 34.78
C PRO A 390 24.63 22.91 35.80
N LYS A 391 23.31 22.91 35.56
CA LYS A 391 22.29 22.20 36.35
C LYS A 391 22.15 20.73 35.96
N GLY A 392 22.91 20.28 34.95
CA GLY A 392 22.86 18.95 34.35
C GLY A 392 21.89 18.87 33.15
N MET A 393 22.13 17.90 32.27
CA MET A 393 21.35 17.64 31.06
C MET A 393 19.83 17.49 31.26
N ASN A 394 19.41 17.04 32.45
CA ASN A 394 18.00 16.89 32.85
C ASN A 394 17.57 17.90 33.92
N GLY A 395 18.36 18.97 34.13
CA GLY A 395 18.19 19.93 35.24
C GLY A 395 16.94 20.81 35.18
N TYR A 396 16.21 20.80 34.06
CA TYR A 396 14.89 21.43 33.91
C TYR A 396 13.84 20.36 33.65
N ALA A 397 12.68 20.49 34.30
CA ALA A 397 11.50 19.69 33.98
C ALA A 397 11.08 19.94 32.51
N ASP A 398 10.73 18.87 31.80
CA ASP A 398 10.29 18.91 30.39
C ASP A 398 11.23 19.69 29.45
N ARG A 399 12.53 19.74 29.79
CA ARG A 399 13.59 20.53 29.13
C ARG A 399 13.28 22.03 29.00
N GLY A 400 12.44 22.57 29.90
CA GLY A 400 12.04 23.99 29.94
C GLY A 400 13.14 24.96 30.41
N GLY A 401 14.29 24.96 29.74
CA GLY A 401 15.42 25.84 30.02
C GLY A 401 16.60 25.59 29.08
N ASN A 402 17.31 26.66 28.74
CA ASN A 402 18.30 26.67 27.66
C ASN A 402 19.62 27.30 28.15
N GLY A 403 20.32 26.67 29.09
CA GLY A 403 21.59 27.19 29.67
C GLY A 403 22.82 26.36 29.31
N GLY A 404 22.75 25.62 28.21
CA GLY A 404 23.80 24.74 27.69
C GLY A 404 23.49 24.32 26.25
N THR A 405 24.09 23.22 25.79
CA THR A 405 23.92 22.70 24.44
C THR A 405 22.49 22.28 24.16
N LEU A 406 21.88 22.84 23.12
CA LEU A 406 20.50 22.58 22.76
C LEU A 406 20.40 21.31 21.90
N ALA A 407 19.94 20.20 22.49
CA ALA A 407 19.77 18.93 21.77
C ALA A 407 18.30 18.55 21.53
N MET A 408 17.35 19.29 22.10
CA MET A 408 15.90 19.03 22.11
C MET A 408 15.17 20.30 22.59
N GLY A 409 13.99 20.62 22.05
CA GLY A 409 13.13 21.68 22.59
C GLY A 409 12.30 21.23 23.79
N TRP A 410 11.46 22.10 24.35
CA TRP A 410 10.73 21.84 25.60
C TRP A 410 9.27 21.36 25.43
N GLY A 411 8.73 20.72 26.46
CA GLY A 411 7.31 20.32 26.57
C GLY A 411 7.06 18.81 26.50
N SER A 412 5.87 18.40 26.07
CA SER A 412 5.49 16.97 25.93
C SER A 412 6.29 16.21 24.88
N GLY A 413 6.84 16.91 23.90
CA GLY A 413 7.78 16.33 22.94
C GLY A 413 9.11 15.86 23.54
N SER A 414 9.38 16.16 24.82
CA SER A 414 10.70 15.96 25.44
C SER A 414 10.86 14.67 26.25
N VAL A 415 12.10 14.24 26.47
CA VAL A 415 12.47 13.04 27.25
C VAL A 415 13.73 13.29 28.09
N GLU A 416 14.02 12.40 29.04
CA GLU A 416 15.25 12.46 29.85
C GLU A 416 16.46 11.94 29.07
N PHE A 417 17.58 12.67 29.07
CA PHE A 417 18.83 12.18 28.51
C PHE A 417 19.45 11.08 29.40
N PRO A 418 19.91 9.94 28.84
CA PRO A 418 20.71 8.96 29.58
C PRO A 418 22.16 9.45 29.78
N TYR A 419 22.63 10.24 28.82
CA TYR A 419 23.82 11.07 28.77
C TYR A 419 23.60 12.11 27.65
N LEU A 420 24.41 13.16 27.59
CA LEU A 420 24.42 14.13 26.50
C LEU A 420 25.87 14.53 26.23
N ILE A 421 26.40 14.14 25.06
CA ILE A 421 27.76 14.52 24.67
C ILE A 421 27.70 15.93 24.08
N ALA A 422 28.26 16.91 24.78
CA ALA A 422 28.28 18.30 24.32
C ALA A 422 29.41 18.57 23.31
N PRO A 423 29.29 19.61 22.46
CA PRO A 423 30.32 19.97 21.47
C PRO A 423 31.74 20.06 22.04
N LEU A 424 31.92 20.75 23.17
CA LEU A 424 33.25 20.92 23.80
C LEU A 424 33.86 19.58 24.25
N GLU A 425 33.05 18.65 24.73
CA GLU A 425 33.51 17.35 25.19
C GLU A 425 34.08 16.52 24.03
N ALA A 426 33.31 16.40 22.95
CA ALA A 426 33.73 15.69 21.75
C ALA A 426 34.94 16.38 21.06
N ILE A 427 34.94 17.71 20.97
CA ILE A 427 36.05 18.48 20.38
C ILE A 427 37.32 18.30 21.22
N ARG A 428 37.25 18.31 22.56
CA ARG A 428 38.40 18.01 23.44
C ARG A 428 38.91 16.59 23.23
N ALA A 429 38.02 15.60 23.14
CA ALA A 429 38.40 14.21 22.90
C ALA A 429 39.09 14.00 21.54
N GLN A 430 38.72 14.78 20.51
CA GLN A 430 39.42 14.77 19.22
C GLN A 430 40.75 15.54 19.26
N ALA A 431 40.76 16.73 19.86
CA ALA A 431 41.96 17.56 20.02
C ALA A 431 43.11 16.84 20.75
N GLN A 432 42.78 16.00 21.74
CA GLN A 432 43.75 15.15 22.44
C GLN A 432 44.47 14.15 21.50
N LYS A 433 43.81 13.65 20.45
CA LYS A 433 44.41 12.75 19.45
C LYS A 433 45.27 13.49 18.44
N ASP A 434 44.95 14.76 18.19
CA ASP A 434 45.61 15.58 17.18
C ASP A 434 46.75 16.45 17.73
N GLY A 435 46.84 16.59 19.06
CA GLY A 435 47.79 17.50 19.72
C GLY A 435 47.35 18.97 19.70
N THR A 436 46.09 19.23 19.38
CA THR A 436 45.50 20.57 19.28
C THR A 436 45.31 21.19 20.66
N THR A 437 45.76 22.43 20.86
CA THR A 437 45.53 23.19 22.10
C THR A 437 44.12 23.77 22.12
N ILE A 438 43.40 23.64 23.24
CA ILE A 438 42.04 24.17 23.39
C ILE A 438 42.03 25.37 24.34
N SER A 439 41.50 26.52 23.88
CA SER A 439 41.01 27.61 24.73
C SER A 439 39.47 27.58 24.79
N THR A 440 38.87 28.11 25.86
CA THR A 440 37.41 28.07 26.03
C THR A 440 36.82 29.32 26.64
N SER A 441 35.62 29.70 26.19
CA SER A 441 34.73 30.63 26.89
C SER A 441 33.32 30.03 26.87
N THR A 442 32.97 29.26 27.92
CA THR A 442 31.74 28.45 27.98
C THR A 442 30.54 29.26 28.49
N ASN A 443 30.43 30.50 28.03
CA ASN A 443 29.36 31.44 28.33
C ASN A 443 29.27 32.47 27.19
N ASP A 444 28.21 33.27 27.19
CA ASP A 444 27.87 34.14 26.05
C ASP A 444 28.34 35.60 26.24
N ASN A 445 29.32 35.83 27.12
CA ASN A 445 29.96 37.14 27.25
C ASN A 445 30.88 37.40 26.05
N ALA A 446 30.47 38.34 25.19
CA ALA A 446 31.17 38.73 23.98
C ALA A 446 32.67 39.05 24.19
N GLN A 447 33.04 39.73 25.28
CA GLN A 447 34.45 40.08 25.57
C GLN A 447 35.28 38.86 25.97
N GLN A 448 34.72 37.94 26.75
CA GLN A 448 35.39 36.68 27.12
C GLN A 448 35.52 35.74 25.91
N GLY A 449 34.49 35.66 25.06
CA GLY A 449 34.52 34.93 23.79
C GLY A 449 35.65 35.42 22.88
N ALA A 450 35.71 36.74 22.64
CA ALA A 450 36.81 37.35 21.88
C ALA A 450 38.19 37.07 22.51
N SER A 451 38.31 37.19 23.83
CA SER A 451 39.57 36.93 24.55
C SER A 451 40.05 35.47 24.38
N ALA A 452 39.14 34.49 24.40
CA ALA A 452 39.46 33.09 24.14
C ALA A 452 39.85 32.83 22.68
N ALA A 453 39.25 33.57 21.74
CA ALA A 453 39.47 33.42 20.30
C ALA A 453 40.77 34.04 19.78
N GLN A 454 41.29 35.09 20.42
CA GLN A 454 42.31 35.98 19.84
C GLN A 454 43.62 35.29 19.41
N ASN A 455 44.02 34.22 20.10
CA ASN A 455 45.25 33.46 19.81
C ASN A 455 45.00 32.03 19.27
N ALA A 456 43.76 31.69 18.97
CA ALA A 456 43.42 30.37 18.41
C ALA A 456 43.54 30.36 16.88
N GLU A 457 43.94 29.24 16.28
CA GLU A 457 43.97 29.13 14.82
C GLU A 457 42.56 29.14 14.22
N TYR A 458 41.61 28.49 14.90
CA TYR A 458 40.18 28.52 14.59
C TYR A 458 39.38 28.89 15.84
N ALA A 459 38.25 29.58 15.67
CA ALA A 459 37.30 29.83 16.75
C ALA A 459 35.95 29.19 16.40
N ILE A 460 35.51 28.21 17.18
CA ILE A 460 34.20 27.56 17.04
C ILE A 460 33.26 28.23 18.04
N VAL A 461 32.27 28.96 17.53
CA VAL A 461 31.24 29.64 18.32
C VAL A 461 29.96 28.84 18.21
N CYS A 462 29.55 28.22 19.31
CA CYS A 462 28.28 27.51 19.43
C CYS A 462 27.21 28.50 19.91
N ILE A 463 26.09 28.57 19.19
CA ILE A 463 24.93 29.40 19.53
C ILE A 463 23.65 28.58 19.33
N ASN A 464 22.56 28.98 19.97
CA ASN A 464 21.28 28.32 19.78
C ASN A 464 20.08 29.28 19.69
N SER A 465 18.91 28.73 19.41
CA SER A 465 17.61 29.42 19.49
C SER A 465 16.54 28.35 19.72
N ASP A 466 15.77 28.49 20.79
CA ASP A 466 14.93 27.41 21.35
C ASP A 466 13.42 27.75 21.33
N SER A 467 12.57 26.73 21.46
CA SER A 467 11.11 26.83 21.57
C SER A 467 10.49 25.54 22.10
N GLY A 468 9.20 25.58 22.42
CA GLY A 468 8.51 24.36 22.83
C GLY A 468 7.01 24.54 23.04
N GLU A 469 6.47 23.76 23.96
CA GLU A 469 5.04 23.76 24.27
C GLU A 469 4.59 24.95 25.14
N GLY A 470 3.39 25.48 24.86
CA GLY A 470 2.87 26.74 25.39
C GLY A 470 2.54 26.80 26.89
N TYR A 471 2.61 25.69 27.61
CA TYR A 471 2.44 25.66 29.07
C TYR A 471 3.72 26.05 29.84
N ILE A 472 4.87 26.16 29.16
CA ILE A 472 6.14 26.62 29.74
C ILE A 472 6.51 27.97 29.10
N THR A 473 7.02 28.89 29.92
CA THR A 473 7.60 30.15 29.47
C THR A 473 9.10 30.19 29.78
N VAL A 474 9.95 30.17 28.76
CA VAL A 474 11.41 30.20 28.90
C VAL A 474 11.93 31.52 28.33
N GLU A 475 12.65 32.31 29.16
CA GLU A 475 13.15 33.66 28.82
C GLU A 475 12.04 34.59 28.27
N GLY A 476 10.81 34.35 28.74
CA GLY A 476 9.60 35.06 28.34
C GLY A 476 8.95 34.58 27.04
N ASN A 477 9.52 33.59 26.33
CA ASN A 477 8.88 32.92 25.18
C ASN A 477 7.89 31.86 25.71
N GLN A 478 6.59 32.04 25.45
CA GLN A 478 5.54 31.14 25.91
C GLN A 478 5.22 30.13 24.80
N GLY A 479 5.98 29.03 24.78
CA GLY A 479 6.00 28.07 23.66
C GLY A 479 6.60 28.65 22.38
N ASP A 480 5.85 29.53 21.71
CA ASP A 480 6.25 30.21 20.47
C ASP A 480 7.41 31.19 20.71
N ARG A 481 8.30 31.32 19.71
CA ARG A 481 9.43 32.27 19.74
C ARG A 481 8.94 33.70 19.49
N LYS A 482 9.47 34.66 20.25
CA LYS A 482 9.20 36.10 20.06
C LYS A 482 9.85 36.69 18.81
N ASN A 483 10.97 36.13 18.39
CA ASN A 483 11.77 36.55 17.24
C ASN A 483 12.42 35.32 16.59
N LEU A 484 13.20 35.56 15.54
CA LEU A 484 13.99 34.53 14.85
C LEU A 484 15.49 34.81 15.03
N ASP A 485 15.90 35.38 16.16
CA ASP A 485 17.30 35.63 16.46
C ASP A 485 17.93 34.44 17.24
N PRO A 486 19.27 34.32 17.25
CA PRO A 486 19.97 33.53 18.24
C PRO A 486 19.65 34.02 19.65
N TRP A 487 19.44 33.10 20.58
CA TRP A 487 19.27 33.40 22.00
C TRP A 487 20.62 33.80 22.63
N HIS A 488 20.58 34.24 23.90
CA HIS A 488 21.75 34.61 24.71
C HIS A 488 22.73 35.60 24.07
N ASN A 489 22.22 36.52 23.23
CA ASN A 489 23.02 37.47 22.45
C ASN A 489 24.01 36.81 21.47
N GLY A 490 23.71 35.60 20.97
CA GLY A 490 24.59 34.86 20.05
C GLY A 490 25.03 35.66 18.81
N ASN A 491 24.17 36.56 18.31
CA ASN A 491 24.51 37.53 17.26
C ASN A 491 25.75 38.38 17.61
N ASP A 492 25.84 38.90 18.83
CA ASP A 492 26.93 39.78 19.26
C ASP A 492 28.15 39.00 19.75
N LEU A 493 27.95 37.80 20.29
CA LEU A 493 29.04 36.85 20.57
C LEU A 493 29.79 36.49 19.28
N VAL A 494 29.09 36.11 18.20
CA VAL A 494 29.70 35.79 16.91
C VAL A 494 30.42 37.01 16.32
N LYS A 495 29.82 38.20 16.35
CA LYS A 495 30.48 39.44 15.88
C LYS A 495 31.78 39.74 16.63
N ALA A 496 31.76 39.64 17.97
CA ALA A 496 32.93 39.92 18.80
C ALA A 496 34.08 38.92 18.54
N VAL A 497 33.76 37.63 18.36
CA VAL A 497 34.74 36.61 18.01
C VAL A 497 35.29 36.83 16.59
N ALA A 498 34.42 37.06 15.61
CA ALA A 498 34.82 37.31 14.22
C ALA A 498 35.61 38.62 14.05
N ALA A 499 35.51 39.57 14.99
CA ALA A 499 36.34 40.78 15.00
C ALA A 499 37.82 40.50 15.34
N VAL A 500 38.12 39.40 16.05
CA VAL A 500 39.48 39.08 16.52
C VAL A 500 40.05 37.78 15.94
N ASN A 501 39.21 36.86 15.44
CA ASN A 501 39.65 35.60 14.83
C ASN A 501 39.19 35.48 13.37
N LYS A 502 40.16 35.29 12.45
CA LYS A 502 39.93 35.24 11.00
C LYS A 502 39.37 33.91 10.47
N LYS A 503 39.31 32.86 11.31
CA LYS A 503 38.75 31.54 10.98
C LYS A 503 37.66 31.17 11.98
N THR A 504 36.64 32.02 12.06
CA THR A 504 35.46 31.78 12.90
C THR A 504 34.51 30.79 12.21
N ILE A 505 34.17 29.71 12.90
CA ILE A 505 33.18 28.71 12.51
C ILE A 505 32.00 28.88 13.45
N VAL A 506 30.79 29.06 12.92
CA VAL A 506 29.57 29.16 13.74
C VAL A 506 28.84 27.82 13.69
N VAL A 507 28.54 27.25 14.86
CA VAL A 507 27.70 26.05 15.01
C VAL A 507 26.37 26.49 15.61
N ILE A 508 25.26 26.07 15.00
CA ILE A 508 23.91 26.51 15.38
C ILE A 508 23.03 25.30 15.71
N HIS A 509 22.65 25.15 16.98
CA HIS A 509 21.59 24.23 17.38
C HIS A 509 20.25 24.98 17.48
N SER A 510 19.20 24.54 16.80
CA SER A 510 17.92 25.25 16.87
C SER A 510 16.72 24.43 16.43
N VAL A 511 15.58 24.73 17.06
CA VAL A 511 14.23 24.26 16.73
C VAL A 511 13.77 24.59 15.30
N GLY A 512 14.33 25.61 14.66
CA GLY A 512 13.82 26.14 13.39
C GLY A 512 14.67 27.29 12.88
N PRO A 513 14.28 27.96 11.77
CA PRO A 513 15.13 28.94 11.13
C PRO A 513 15.47 30.13 12.04
N VAL A 514 16.66 30.69 11.83
CA VAL A 514 17.22 31.85 12.54
C VAL A 514 17.79 32.83 11.51
N ILE A 515 17.67 34.14 11.74
CA ILE A 515 18.18 35.19 10.85
C ILE A 515 19.70 35.31 11.02
N LEU A 516 20.44 35.09 9.95
CA LEU A 516 21.92 35.02 9.95
C LEU A 516 22.58 36.31 9.43
N GLU A 517 21.82 37.22 8.83
CA GLU A 517 22.32 38.46 8.22
C GLU A 517 23.25 39.31 9.12
N PRO A 518 23.10 39.37 10.46
CA PRO A 518 23.99 40.14 11.33
C PRO A 518 25.48 39.74 11.30
N TYR A 519 25.83 38.56 10.75
CA TYR A 519 27.22 38.09 10.66
C TYR A 519 27.54 37.19 9.45
N ILE A 520 26.56 36.66 8.71
CA ILE A 520 26.79 35.64 7.67
C ILE A 520 27.77 36.05 6.56
N ASP A 521 27.76 37.33 6.16
CA ASP A 521 28.63 37.88 5.11
C ASP A 521 29.98 38.40 5.65
N ASN A 522 30.24 38.29 6.96
CA ASN A 522 31.54 38.62 7.52
C ASN A 522 32.62 37.66 6.94
N PRO A 523 33.73 38.17 6.35
CA PRO A 523 34.76 37.32 5.75
C PRO A 523 35.49 36.43 6.76
N ASN A 524 35.54 36.83 8.03
CA ASN A 524 36.15 36.04 9.10
C ASN A 524 35.25 34.90 9.60
N VAL A 525 33.95 34.92 9.28
CA VAL A 525 33.03 33.78 9.48
C VAL A 525 33.20 32.84 8.29
N VAL A 526 34.19 31.95 8.38
CA VAL A 526 34.60 31.10 7.25
C VAL A 526 33.62 29.94 7.02
N ALA A 527 32.99 29.41 8.07
CA ALA A 527 31.97 28.36 7.94
C ALA A 527 30.79 28.56 8.89
N VAL A 528 29.63 28.05 8.47
CA VAL A 528 28.39 28.00 9.27
C VAL A 528 27.80 26.60 9.17
N VAL A 529 27.66 25.94 10.31
CA VAL A 529 27.21 24.56 10.47
C VAL A 529 25.89 24.57 11.21
N TRP A 530 24.81 24.22 10.53
CA TRP A 530 23.50 24.06 11.15
C TRP A 530 23.38 22.64 11.72
N ALA A 531 23.40 22.55 13.04
CA ALA A 531 23.43 21.28 13.78
C ALA A 531 22.07 20.86 14.35
N GLY A 532 21.03 21.69 14.21
CA GLY A 532 19.63 21.31 14.46
C GLY A 532 19.36 20.87 15.90
N LEU A 533 18.72 19.71 16.08
CA LEU A 533 18.38 19.11 17.38
C LEU A 533 18.74 17.61 17.39
N PRO A 534 20.01 17.28 17.61
CA PRO A 534 20.58 15.95 17.31
C PRO A 534 20.36 14.86 18.38
N GLY A 535 19.74 15.17 19.53
CA GLY A 535 19.62 14.23 20.65
C GLY A 535 20.95 13.95 21.38
N GLN A 536 21.04 12.82 22.09
CA GLN A 536 22.13 12.52 23.04
C GLN A 536 23.56 12.46 22.46
N GLU A 537 23.70 12.25 21.15
CA GLU A 537 24.98 12.11 20.44
C GLU A 537 25.46 13.43 19.78
N SER A 538 24.89 14.58 20.16
CA SER A 538 25.16 15.92 19.61
C SER A 538 26.62 16.18 19.22
N GLY A 539 27.52 16.24 20.21
CA GLY A 539 28.94 16.54 19.99
C GLY A 539 29.66 15.50 19.14
N ASN A 540 29.26 14.22 19.21
CA ASN A 540 29.86 13.15 18.41
C ASN A 540 29.48 13.30 16.93
N GLY A 541 28.20 13.53 16.62
CA GLY A 541 27.75 13.78 15.26
C GLY A 541 28.35 15.06 14.67
N LEU A 542 28.48 16.12 15.50
CA LEU A 542 29.16 17.36 15.12
C LEU A 542 30.64 17.14 14.78
N VAL A 543 31.39 16.42 15.62
CA VAL A 543 32.82 16.14 15.38
C VAL A 543 33.04 15.26 14.15
N ASP A 544 32.16 14.29 13.89
CA ASP A 544 32.21 13.46 12.67
C ASP A 544 32.16 14.33 11.40
N ILE A 545 31.37 15.42 11.41
CA ILE A 545 31.33 16.40 10.31
C ILE A 545 32.51 17.38 10.35
N LEU A 546 32.80 18.02 11.49
CA LEU A 546 33.84 19.05 11.61
C LEU A 546 35.23 18.53 11.21
N TYR A 547 35.54 17.26 11.45
CA TYR A 547 36.80 16.63 11.08
C TYR A 547 36.72 15.76 9.81
N GLY A 548 35.58 15.70 9.14
CA GLY A 548 35.42 15.01 7.86
C GLY A 548 35.56 13.49 7.94
N VAL A 549 35.08 12.88 9.04
CA VAL A 549 34.85 11.43 9.13
C VAL A 549 33.80 11.01 8.10
N GLU A 550 32.78 11.87 7.92
CA GLU A 550 31.88 11.86 6.76
C GLU A 550 31.75 13.28 6.22
N SER A 551 31.36 13.40 4.94
CA SER A 551 30.90 14.67 4.40
C SER A 551 29.52 15.04 4.97
N PRO A 552 29.24 16.31 5.28
CA PRO A 552 27.87 16.75 5.52
C PRO A 552 27.03 16.44 4.28
N SER A 553 25.79 16.02 4.56
CA SER A 553 24.82 15.55 3.57
C SER A 553 23.37 15.86 3.95
N GLY A 554 23.15 16.56 5.07
CA GLY A 554 21.83 17.08 5.41
C GLY A 554 21.46 18.25 4.49
N LYS A 555 20.16 18.46 4.31
CA LYS A 555 19.59 19.59 3.57
C LYS A 555 18.50 20.25 4.42
N LEU A 556 18.38 21.57 4.36
CA LEU A 556 17.38 22.30 5.16
C LEU A 556 15.94 21.82 4.86
N PRO A 557 15.17 21.41 5.87
CA PRO A 557 13.75 21.06 5.71
C PRO A 557 12.84 22.29 5.77
N TYR A 558 13.39 23.51 5.79
CA TYR A 558 12.70 24.81 5.75
C TYR A 558 13.59 25.87 5.10
N THR A 559 13.04 27.05 4.83
CA THR A 559 13.79 28.19 4.30
C THR A 559 14.41 29.02 5.44
N ILE A 560 15.64 29.50 5.26
CA ILE A 560 16.25 30.54 6.10
C ILE A 560 16.18 31.87 5.35
N ALA A 561 15.32 32.76 5.84
CA ALA A 561 15.10 34.11 5.31
C ALA A 561 16.25 35.09 5.62
N LYS A 562 16.21 36.26 4.97
CA LYS A 562 17.06 37.41 5.34
C LYS A 562 16.42 38.27 6.43
N GLN A 563 15.09 38.29 6.50
CA GLN A 563 14.33 39.01 7.52
C GLN A 563 13.03 38.26 7.84
N THR A 564 12.52 38.41 9.06
CA THR A 564 11.30 37.72 9.54
C THR A 564 10.06 38.03 8.69
N SER A 565 9.96 39.23 8.12
CA SER A 565 8.86 39.65 7.25
C SER A 565 8.76 38.86 5.93
N ASP A 566 9.84 38.24 5.47
CA ASP A 566 9.84 37.49 4.20
C ASP A 566 8.90 36.28 4.25
N TYR A 567 8.81 35.60 5.41
CA TYR A 567 7.88 34.49 5.65
C TYR A 567 6.41 34.92 5.56
N GLY A 568 6.10 36.21 5.75
CA GLY A 568 4.74 36.77 5.62
C GLY A 568 3.69 36.26 6.60
N THR A 569 4.08 35.44 7.57
CA THR A 569 3.22 34.83 8.58
C THR A 569 3.77 35.14 9.96
N ASN A 570 2.93 35.60 10.88
CA ASN A 570 3.31 35.86 12.28
C ASN A 570 2.29 35.21 13.22
N ILE A 571 2.73 34.77 14.39
CA ILE A 571 1.86 34.18 15.44
C ILE A 571 0.65 35.07 15.68
N ALA A 572 -0.56 34.52 15.51
CA ALA A 572 -1.81 35.22 15.69
C ALA A 572 -2.07 35.51 17.18
N ASN A 573 -2.65 36.67 17.47
CA ASN A 573 -3.04 37.06 18.84
C ASN A 573 -4.39 36.48 19.28
N GLY A 574 -5.07 35.71 18.43
CA GLY A 574 -6.42 35.17 18.59
C GLY A 574 -6.70 34.19 17.46
N ASP A 575 -7.92 34.16 16.95
CA ASP A 575 -8.29 33.36 15.79
C ASP A 575 -7.45 33.72 14.55
N ASP A 576 -7.01 32.70 13.81
CA ASP A 576 -6.22 32.82 12.60
C ASP A 576 -7.09 32.52 11.38
N SER A 577 -7.26 33.53 10.52
CA SER A 577 -8.02 33.42 9.26
C SER A 577 -7.16 33.70 8.02
N SER A 578 -5.84 33.73 8.16
CA SER A 578 -4.90 34.06 7.08
C SER A 578 -4.23 32.77 6.56
N TRP A 579 -4.88 32.08 5.63
CA TRP A 579 -4.45 30.76 5.13
C TRP A 579 -4.39 30.73 3.61
N ASP A 580 -3.25 30.29 3.07
CA ASP A 580 -3.05 30.03 1.65
C ASP A 580 -2.14 28.80 1.44
N LEU A 581 -1.84 28.48 0.18
CA LEU A 581 -0.92 27.39 -0.18
C LEU A 581 0.56 27.84 -0.16
N PHE A 582 0.86 29.08 0.20
CA PHE A 582 2.15 29.74 -0.01
C PHE A 582 2.86 29.97 1.33
N ILE A 583 3.18 28.87 2.03
CA ILE A 583 4.07 28.84 3.20
C ILE A 583 5.50 28.43 2.82
N ASP A 584 6.48 28.84 3.63
CA ASP A 584 7.92 28.58 3.41
C ASP A 584 8.34 28.82 1.95
N TYR A 585 9.14 27.95 1.32
CA TYR A 585 9.70 28.16 -0.03
C TYR A 585 8.64 28.43 -1.10
N ARG A 586 7.42 27.89 -0.95
CA ARG A 586 6.29 28.17 -1.87
C ARG A 586 5.99 29.67 -1.91
N ARG A 587 6.10 30.35 -0.77
CA ARG A 587 5.99 31.80 -0.64
C ARG A 587 7.15 32.53 -1.33
N PHE A 588 8.38 32.13 -1.01
CA PHE A 588 9.58 32.78 -1.53
C PHE A 588 9.62 32.69 -3.06
N ASP A 589 9.18 31.56 -3.62
CA ASP A 589 9.03 31.37 -5.06
C ASP A 589 7.90 32.25 -5.63
N GLN A 590 6.70 32.22 -5.03
CA GLN A 590 5.55 32.99 -5.50
C GLN A 590 5.80 34.51 -5.49
N GLN A 591 6.43 35.02 -4.43
CA GLN A 591 6.75 36.44 -4.24
C GLN A 591 8.11 36.84 -4.83
N LYS A 592 8.83 35.89 -5.46
CA LYS A 592 10.19 36.06 -6.00
C LYS A 592 11.21 36.62 -5.00
N ILE A 593 11.00 36.33 -3.71
CA ILE A 593 11.94 36.68 -2.63
C ILE A 593 13.16 35.75 -2.75
N ALA A 594 14.35 36.32 -2.57
CA ALA A 594 15.59 35.57 -2.48
C ALA A 594 15.89 35.28 -0.99
N PRO A 595 15.77 34.02 -0.53
CA PRO A 595 16.17 33.65 0.83
C PRO A 595 17.68 33.82 1.04
N ARG A 596 18.16 33.64 2.27
CA ARG A 596 19.59 33.46 2.53
C ARG A 596 20.02 32.04 2.19
N PHE A 597 19.25 31.05 2.64
CA PHE A 597 19.37 29.65 2.24
C PHE A 597 17.97 29.07 2.02
N GLU A 598 17.72 28.50 0.85
CA GLU A 598 16.41 27.96 0.48
C GLU A 598 16.11 26.59 1.09
N PHE A 599 14.83 26.20 1.10
CA PHE A 599 14.41 24.83 1.34
C PHE A 599 15.15 23.84 0.45
N GLY A 600 15.63 22.73 1.02
CA GLY A 600 16.41 21.72 0.34
C GLY A 600 17.88 22.10 0.11
N PHE A 601 18.37 23.25 0.60
CA PHE A 601 19.77 23.66 0.48
C PHE A 601 20.67 22.92 1.49
N GLY A 602 21.90 22.60 1.08
CA GLY A 602 22.96 22.13 1.96
C GLY A 602 24.22 21.80 1.17
N LEU A 603 25.35 22.32 1.64
CA LEU A 603 26.67 22.09 1.05
C LEU A 603 27.23 20.71 1.46
N SER A 604 28.20 20.24 0.66
CA SER A 604 28.95 19.01 0.86
C SER A 604 30.45 19.32 0.79
N TYR A 605 31.31 18.39 1.25
CA TYR A 605 32.76 18.48 0.99
C TYR A 605 33.14 18.01 -0.42
N THR A 606 32.18 17.53 -1.21
CA THR A 606 32.35 17.18 -2.63
C THR A 606 31.28 17.86 -3.50
N ASN A 607 31.41 17.74 -4.82
CA ASN A 607 30.50 18.33 -5.80
C ASN A 607 29.75 17.27 -6.58
N PHE A 608 28.46 17.48 -6.85
CA PHE A 608 27.62 16.55 -7.62
C PHE A 608 27.11 17.16 -8.93
N THR A 609 27.19 16.38 -10.00
CA THR A 609 26.66 16.71 -11.32
C THR A 609 25.43 15.85 -11.64
N TYR A 610 24.51 16.43 -12.41
CA TYR A 610 23.19 15.87 -12.72
C TYR A 610 23.09 15.78 -14.24
N SER A 611 22.68 14.62 -14.76
CA SER A 611 22.54 14.38 -16.21
C SER A 611 21.39 13.42 -16.52
N ASP A 612 21.10 13.23 -17.80
CA ASP A 612 20.25 12.15 -18.33
C ASP A 612 18.84 12.09 -17.71
N ILE A 613 18.11 13.21 -17.72
CA ILE A 613 16.70 13.22 -17.28
C ILE A 613 15.81 12.44 -18.25
N THR A 614 15.13 11.41 -17.74
CA THR A 614 14.10 10.65 -18.46
C THR A 614 12.78 10.73 -17.71
N ILE A 615 11.67 10.81 -18.45
CA ILE A 615 10.32 10.90 -17.89
C ILE A 615 9.44 9.87 -18.60
N GLU A 616 8.92 8.92 -17.84
CA GLU A 616 8.10 7.81 -18.34
C GLU A 616 6.72 7.81 -17.69
N GLY A 617 5.76 7.14 -18.33
CA GLY A 617 4.36 7.08 -17.91
C GLY A 617 3.43 8.01 -18.69
N LYS A 618 2.13 7.76 -18.58
CA LYS A 618 1.06 8.48 -19.29
C LYS A 618 -0.10 8.74 -18.32
N PRO A 619 0.05 9.67 -17.36
CA PRO A 619 -1.03 10.00 -16.43
C PRO A 619 -2.27 10.49 -17.18
N THR A 620 -3.46 10.23 -16.64
CA THR A 620 -4.74 10.66 -17.25
C THR A 620 -5.31 11.84 -16.47
N SER A 621 -5.63 12.93 -17.18
CA SER A 621 -6.30 14.10 -16.57
C SER A 621 -7.72 13.75 -16.11
N GLY A 622 -8.18 14.35 -15.01
CA GLY A 622 -9.53 14.14 -14.47
C GLY A 622 -9.55 13.90 -12.97
N PRO A 623 -10.75 13.73 -12.37
CA PRO A 623 -10.90 13.46 -10.94
C PRO A 623 -10.32 12.08 -10.55
N ALA A 624 -10.04 11.88 -9.27
CA ALA A 624 -9.82 10.55 -8.71
C ALA A 624 -11.14 9.75 -8.69
N ILE A 625 -11.08 8.46 -9.01
CA ILE A 625 -12.26 7.61 -9.21
C ILE A 625 -12.19 6.25 -8.49
N GLY A 626 -11.10 5.97 -7.78
CA GLY A 626 -10.92 4.75 -7.01
C GLY A 626 -11.80 4.71 -5.77
N THR A 627 -12.13 3.50 -5.32
CA THR A 627 -12.82 3.28 -4.04
C THR A 627 -12.05 3.94 -2.89
N LYS A 628 -12.76 4.60 -1.97
CA LYS A 628 -12.15 5.18 -0.77
C LYS A 628 -11.62 4.08 0.16
N GLY A 629 -10.40 4.23 0.62
CA GLY A 629 -9.74 3.39 1.61
C GLY A 629 -8.74 4.20 2.44
N PRO A 630 -7.83 3.56 3.20
CA PRO A 630 -6.82 4.27 3.98
C PRO A 630 -5.96 5.18 3.09
N GLY A 631 -5.98 6.48 3.38
CA GLY A 631 -5.31 7.52 2.60
C GLY A 631 -6.17 8.16 1.50
N GLY A 632 -7.45 7.82 1.36
CA GLY A 632 -8.35 8.39 0.34
C GLY A 632 -8.72 7.41 -0.77
N ALA A 633 -9.07 7.93 -1.95
CA ALA A 633 -9.37 7.12 -3.13
C ALA A 633 -8.14 6.29 -3.55
N ALA A 634 -8.32 5.00 -3.84
CA ALA A 634 -7.21 4.07 -4.09
C ALA A 634 -6.29 4.51 -5.25
N ASP A 635 -6.84 5.09 -6.31
CA ASP A 635 -6.10 5.54 -7.50
C ASP A 635 -5.15 6.71 -7.20
N LEU A 636 -5.35 7.45 -6.10
CA LEU A 636 -4.43 8.52 -5.67
C LEU A 636 -3.02 8.03 -5.37
N TRP A 637 -2.89 6.76 -5.00
CA TRP A 637 -1.66 6.12 -4.55
C TRP A 637 -0.98 5.28 -5.65
N GLU A 638 -1.61 5.17 -6.82
CA GLU A 638 -1.02 4.53 -8.00
C GLU A 638 0.11 5.39 -8.57
N ASN A 639 1.25 4.76 -8.87
CA ASN A 639 2.35 5.40 -9.59
C ASN A 639 1.95 5.53 -11.07
N VAL A 640 1.83 6.77 -11.56
CA VAL A 640 1.33 7.10 -12.90
C VAL A 640 2.42 7.64 -13.83
N ALA A 641 3.56 8.04 -13.26
CA ALA A 641 4.76 8.45 -13.99
C ALA A 641 6.02 8.16 -13.15
N THR A 642 7.17 8.06 -13.81
CA THR A 642 8.48 7.94 -13.19
C THR A 642 9.43 8.94 -13.81
N VAL A 643 10.17 9.69 -12.98
CA VAL A 643 11.26 10.57 -13.42
C VAL A 643 12.57 9.95 -12.96
N THR A 644 13.56 9.82 -13.85
CA THR A 644 14.90 9.35 -13.53
C THR A 644 15.95 10.37 -13.92
N VAL A 645 17.05 10.44 -13.15
CA VAL A 645 18.24 11.26 -13.45
C VAL A 645 19.51 10.54 -13.01
N LYS A 646 20.64 10.76 -13.70
CA LYS A 646 21.95 10.26 -13.28
C LYS A 646 22.68 11.31 -12.45
N ILE A 647 23.06 10.93 -11.22
CA ILE A 647 23.86 11.74 -10.29
C ILE A 647 25.28 11.19 -10.24
N THR A 648 26.28 12.07 -10.39
CA THR A 648 27.71 11.70 -10.37
C THR A 648 28.47 12.54 -9.35
N ASN A 649 29.22 11.89 -8.46
CA ASN A 649 30.18 12.58 -7.60
C ASN A 649 31.38 13.03 -8.44
N SER A 650 31.48 14.33 -8.65
CA SER A 650 32.47 15.00 -9.50
C SER A 650 33.63 15.64 -8.73
N GLY A 651 33.61 15.60 -7.39
CA GLY A 651 34.69 16.08 -6.55
C GLY A 651 35.64 14.98 -6.09
N ALA A 652 36.51 15.32 -5.13
CA ALA A 652 37.67 14.50 -4.76
C ALA A 652 37.47 13.64 -3.49
N VAL A 653 36.32 13.73 -2.81
CA VAL A 653 36.01 12.96 -1.59
C VAL A 653 34.65 12.28 -1.68
N ALA A 654 34.46 11.22 -0.91
CA ALA A 654 33.16 10.56 -0.79
C ALA A 654 32.13 11.50 -0.15
N GLY A 655 30.87 11.40 -0.57
CA GLY A 655 29.78 12.15 0.02
C GLY A 655 28.42 11.59 -0.40
N ALA A 656 27.37 11.96 0.34
CA ALA A 656 25.99 11.66 -0.05
C ALA A 656 25.29 12.92 -0.55
N GLU A 657 24.50 12.77 -1.62
CA GLU A 657 23.67 13.83 -2.20
C GLU A 657 22.19 13.49 -2.03
N VAL A 658 21.36 14.54 -2.01
CA VAL A 658 19.90 14.45 -1.93
C VAL A 658 19.31 15.10 -3.19
N PRO A 659 19.25 14.38 -4.33
CA PRO A 659 18.58 14.87 -5.52
C PRO A 659 17.08 15.00 -5.27
N GLN A 660 16.52 16.16 -5.62
CA GLN A 660 15.15 16.57 -5.31
C GLN A 660 14.36 16.86 -6.59
N LEU A 661 13.10 16.41 -6.62
CA LEU A 661 12.14 16.58 -7.71
C LEU A 661 11.05 17.58 -7.31
N TYR A 662 10.89 18.64 -8.12
CA TYR A 662 9.86 19.65 -7.95
C TYR A 662 8.97 19.79 -9.20
N LEU A 663 7.66 19.81 -8.99
CA LEU A 663 6.68 20.02 -10.07
C LEU A 663 6.11 21.44 -10.06
N GLY A 664 6.07 22.06 -11.24
CA GLY A 664 5.25 23.22 -11.54
C GLY A 664 3.99 22.76 -12.30
N TYR A 665 2.81 23.13 -11.81
CA TYR A 665 1.52 22.69 -12.36
C TYR A 665 1.11 23.54 -13.59
N PRO A 666 0.33 22.97 -14.53
CA PRO A 666 -0.14 23.70 -15.72
C PRO A 666 -1.12 24.82 -15.39
N SER A 667 -1.22 25.83 -16.27
CA SER A 667 -2.12 27.00 -16.11
C SER A 667 -3.62 26.69 -16.21
N SER A 668 -4.01 25.44 -16.49
CA SER A 668 -5.40 24.97 -16.38
C SER A 668 -5.77 24.53 -14.96
N ALA A 669 -4.79 24.33 -14.08
CA ALA A 669 -5.02 24.19 -12.65
C ALA A 669 -5.38 25.56 -12.04
N PRO A 670 -6.18 25.62 -10.96
CA PRO A 670 -6.31 26.81 -10.16
C PRO A 670 -4.95 27.21 -9.55
N SER A 671 -4.77 28.48 -9.17
CA SER A 671 -3.49 29.02 -8.66
C SER A 671 -2.77 28.08 -7.67
N THR A 672 -1.56 27.65 -8.02
CA THR A 672 -0.68 26.76 -7.24
C THR A 672 0.68 27.40 -6.99
N PRO A 673 1.44 26.93 -5.98
CA PRO A 673 2.87 27.25 -5.86
C PRO A 673 3.64 27.01 -7.16
N PRO A 674 4.62 27.85 -7.53
CA PRO A 674 5.40 27.70 -8.76
C PRO A 674 6.19 26.38 -8.83
N LYS A 675 6.61 25.87 -7.68
CA LYS A 675 7.25 24.57 -7.51
C LYS A 675 6.73 23.90 -6.24
N GLN A 676 6.55 22.58 -6.29
CA GLN A 676 6.20 21.73 -5.15
C GLN A 676 7.04 20.48 -5.14
N LEU A 677 7.65 20.13 -4.00
CA LEU A 677 8.40 18.88 -3.83
C LEU A 677 7.46 17.68 -4.07
N ARG A 678 7.91 16.73 -4.90
CA ARG A 678 7.20 15.47 -5.23
C ARG A 678 8.13 14.27 -5.38
N GLY A 679 9.36 14.36 -4.89
CA GLY A 679 10.31 13.26 -4.88
C GLY A 679 11.65 13.68 -4.32
N PHE A 680 12.29 12.77 -3.60
CA PHE A 680 13.69 12.88 -3.19
C PHE A 680 14.25 11.47 -3.04
N SER A 681 15.56 11.35 -2.99
CA SER A 681 16.27 10.14 -2.57
C SER A 681 17.60 10.56 -1.95
N LYS A 682 18.28 9.66 -1.24
CA LYS A 682 19.63 9.90 -0.72
C LYS A 682 20.51 8.70 -0.99
N PHE A 683 21.78 8.93 -1.33
CA PHE A 683 22.77 7.87 -1.44
C PHE A 683 24.20 8.43 -1.42
N LYS A 684 25.11 7.66 -0.81
CA LYS A 684 26.55 7.93 -0.81
C LYS A 684 27.18 7.51 -2.14
N LEU A 685 28.11 8.33 -2.64
CA LEU A 685 28.91 8.09 -3.84
C LEU A 685 30.39 8.35 -3.52
N GLU A 686 31.25 7.40 -3.90
CA GLU A 686 32.69 7.61 -3.97
C GLU A 686 33.07 8.54 -5.14
N PRO A 687 34.26 9.18 -5.13
CA PRO A 687 34.71 10.04 -6.23
C PRO A 687 34.61 9.37 -7.61
N GLY A 688 34.00 10.05 -8.58
CA GLY A 688 33.75 9.54 -9.93
C GLY A 688 32.59 8.55 -10.07
N MET A 689 32.03 8.04 -8.98
CA MET A 689 30.89 7.12 -9.05
C MET A 689 29.61 7.83 -9.47
N SER A 690 28.76 7.09 -10.20
CA SER A 690 27.45 7.55 -10.67
C SER A 690 26.35 6.60 -10.22
N LYS A 691 25.15 7.14 -9.91
CA LYS A 691 23.95 6.35 -9.61
C LYS A 691 22.71 7.07 -10.16
N THR A 692 21.74 6.29 -10.62
CA THR A 692 20.43 6.80 -11.04
C THR A 692 19.57 7.07 -9.81
N ALA A 693 19.03 8.27 -9.68
CA ALA A 693 17.92 8.57 -8.78
C ALA A 693 16.60 8.34 -9.53
N GLU A 694 15.64 7.68 -8.88
CA GLU A 694 14.32 7.37 -9.42
C GLU A 694 13.25 7.99 -8.53
N PHE A 695 12.32 8.72 -9.15
CA PHE A 695 11.20 9.38 -8.48
C PHE A 695 9.89 8.87 -9.06
N LYS A 696 9.16 8.07 -8.29
CA LYS A 696 7.84 7.56 -8.67
C LYS A 696 6.78 8.59 -8.29
N LEU A 697 6.05 9.09 -9.27
CA LEU A 697 4.99 10.08 -9.10
C LEU A 697 3.64 9.38 -8.99
N ARG A 698 3.00 9.51 -7.83
CA ARG A 698 1.65 9.01 -7.58
C ARG A 698 0.62 9.93 -8.25
N ARG A 699 -0.59 9.44 -8.52
CA ARG A 699 -1.68 10.28 -9.09
C ARG A 699 -1.95 11.54 -8.25
N ARG A 700 -1.89 11.45 -6.91
CA ARG A 700 -2.00 12.62 -6.02
C ARG A 700 -0.88 13.65 -6.21
N ASP A 701 0.33 13.21 -6.54
CA ASP A 701 1.48 14.09 -6.73
C ASP A 701 1.32 15.02 -7.94
N LEU A 702 0.42 14.65 -8.87
CA LEU A 702 -0.03 15.42 -10.04
C LEU A 702 -1.43 16.04 -9.85
N SER A 703 -2.04 15.96 -8.67
CA SER A 703 -3.41 16.42 -8.43
C SER A 703 -3.47 17.72 -7.63
N TYR A 704 -4.56 18.48 -7.81
CA TYR A 704 -4.98 19.57 -6.93
C TYR A 704 -6.35 19.22 -6.32
N TRP A 705 -6.75 19.83 -5.20
CA TRP A 705 -8.07 19.65 -4.60
C TRP A 705 -9.09 20.63 -5.20
N ASP A 706 -10.13 20.09 -5.85
CA ASP A 706 -11.22 20.86 -6.42
C ASP A 706 -12.37 20.96 -5.42
N THR A 707 -12.51 22.13 -4.79
CA THR A 707 -13.51 22.37 -3.74
C THR A 707 -14.95 22.30 -4.25
N GLY A 708 -15.18 22.54 -5.56
CA GLY A 708 -16.51 22.43 -6.16
C GLY A 708 -16.92 20.98 -6.42
N ARG A 709 -15.95 20.10 -6.70
CA ARG A 709 -16.15 18.66 -6.88
C ARG A 709 -15.97 17.84 -5.60
N GLN A 710 -15.37 18.42 -4.56
CA GLN A 710 -14.94 17.72 -3.34
C GLN A 710 -14.10 16.48 -3.68
N ASN A 711 -13.12 16.66 -4.57
CA ASN A 711 -12.29 15.59 -5.08
C ASN A 711 -10.93 16.11 -5.59
N TRP A 712 -9.93 15.24 -5.59
CA TRP A 712 -8.63 15.45 -6.22
C TRP A 712 -8.75 15.36 -7.75
N VAL A 713 -8.11 16.28 -8.46
CA VAL A 713 -8.16 16.37 -9.93
C VAL A 713 -6.75 16.52 -10.49
N VAL A 714 -6.37 15.65 -11.43
CA VAL A 714 -5.22 15.85 -12.31
C VAL A 714 -5.64 16.84 -13.42
N PRO A 715 -5.01 18.03 -13.52
CA PRO A 715 -5.33 19.00 -14.56
C PRO A 715 -4.90 18.53 -15.95
N THR A 716 -5.39 19.20 -16.99
CA THR A 716 -4.93 19.02 -18.37
C THR A 716 -3.66 19.85 -18.65
N GLY A 717 -2.94 19.57 -19.74
CA GLY A 717 -1.78 20.38 -20.13
C GLY A 717 -0.52 20.09 -19.31
N ASP A 718 0.49 20.92 -19.47
CA ASP A 718 1.87 20.50 -19.23
C ASP A 718 2.41 20.80 -17.83
N PHE A 719 2.85 19.77 -17.11
CA PHE A 719 3.64 19.92 -15.90
C PHE A 719 5.10 20.23 -16.25
N THR A 720 5.68 21.21 -15.56
CA THR A 720 7.12 21.46 -15.57
C THR A 720 7.78 20.57 -14.53
N VAL A 721 8.68 19.69 -14.96
CA VAL A 721 9.48 18.83 -14.11
C VAL A 721 10.82 19.51 -13.86
N ASN A 722 11.20 19.70 -12.60
CA ASN A 722 12.47 20.34 -12.20
C ASN A 722 13.23 19.38 -11.28
N VAL A 723 14.49 19.08 -11.58
CA VAL A 723 15.34 18.24 -10.72
C VAL A 723 16.60 19.01 -10.35
N GLY A 724 16.95 19.01 -9.06
CA GLY A 724 18.03 19.83 -8.52
C GLY A 724 18.65 19.30 -7.23
N ALA A 725 19.57 20.10 -6.68
CA ALA A 725 20.21 19.89 -5.38
C ALA A 725 19.58 20.69 -4.24
N SER A 726 18.62 21.57 -4.57
CA SER A 726 17.73 22.33 -3.66
C SER A 726 16.47 22.81 -4.42
N SER A 727 15.57 23.54 -3.75
CA SER A 727 14.43 24.22 -4.40
C SER A 727 14.80 25.38 -5.34
N ARG A 728 16.05 25.86 -5.34
CA ARG A 728 16.54 26.92 -6.23
C ARG A 728 17.67 26.46 -7.15
N ASP A 729 18.50 25.52 -6.71
CA ASP A 729 19.58 24.93 -7.50
C ASP A 729 19.08 23.80 -8.41
N ILE A 730 18.24 24.20 -9.38
CA ILE A 730 17.66 23.31 -10.39
C ILE A 730 18.69 23.07 -11.51
N ARG A 731 19.02 21.80 -11.74
CA ARG A 731 20.06 21.37 -12.68
C ARG A 731 19.49 20.87 -14.00
N LEU A 732 18.33 20.21 -13.95
CA LEU A 732 17.66 19.62 -15.10
C LEU A 732 16.19 20.01 -15.10
N THR A 733 15.63 20.20 -16.29
CA THR A 733 14.20 20.43 -16.47
C THR A 733 13.64 19.48 -17.53
N GLY A 734 12.38 19.14 -17.39
CA GLY A 734 11.65 18.28 -18.30
C GLY A 734 10.15 18.58 -18.27
N LYS A 735 9.38 17.73 -18.93
CA LYS A 735 7.96 17.98 -19.20
C LYS A 735 7.14 16.70 -19.06
N LEU A 736 6.01 16.78 -18.36
CA LEU A 736 5.06 15.68 -18.23
C LEU A 736 3.66 16.16 -18.65
N THR A 737 3.10 15.57 -19.70
CA THR A 737 1.79 15.92 -20.25
C THR A 737 0.79 14.79 -19.96
N PRO A 738 -0.23 15.01 -19.11
CA PRO A 738 -1.29 14.05 -18.94
C PRO A 738 -2.10 13.90 -20.23
N SER A 739 -2.48 12.66 -20.52
CA SER A 739 -3.40 12.38 -21.61
C SER A 739 -4.80 12.90 -21.29
N THR A 740 -5.35 13.68 -22.21
CA THR A 740 -6.78 14.00 -22.22
C THR A 740 -7.54 12.81 -22.80
N LEU A 741 -8.58 12.33 -22.11
CA LEU A 741 -9.60 11.49 -22.74
C LEU A 741 -10.23 12.28 -23.90
N ARG A 742 -9.83 11.98 -25.13
CA ARG A 742 -10.51 12.50 -26.31
C ARG A 742 -11.85 11.80 -26.41
N SER A 743 -12.93 12.55 -26.18
CA SER A 743 -14.26 12.12 -26.61
C SER A 743 -14.21 11.85 -28.11
N ALA A 744 -14.36 10.59 -28.51
CA ALA A 744 -14.46 10.19 -29.91
C ALA A 744 -15.85 10.55 -30.45
N ALA A 745 -16.15 11.85 -30.51
CA ALA A 745 -17.38 12.40 -31.05
C ALA A 745 -17.12 13.04 -32.42
N VAL A 746 -17.69 12.41 -33.45
CA VAL A 746 -18.14 13.02 -34.71
C VAL A 746 -17.16 13.99 -35.41
N LEU A 747 -16.31 13.44 -36.29
CA LEU A 747 -15.83 14.16 -37.48
C LEU A 747 -15.81 13.22 -38.69
N GLY A 748 -17.02 12.90 -39.19
CA GLY A 748 -17.16 12.30 -40.51
C GLY A 748 -16.93 13.36 -41.58
N HIS A 749 -15.86 13.25 -42.35
CA HIS A 749 -15.71 13.90 -43.66
C HIS A 749 -15.22 12.88 -44.67
N ALA A 750 -16.03 12.66 -45.70
CA ALA A 750 -15.82 11.61 -46.69
C ALA A 750 -15.16 12.17 -47.95
N THR A 751 -14.23 11.40 -48.52
CA THR A 751 -13.88 11.49 -49.95
C THR A 751 -13.99 10.11 -50.61
N LYS A 752 -14.68 10.12 -51.76
CA LYS A 752 -15.11 9.00 -52.62
C LYS A 752 -13.87 8.21 -53.16
N THR A 753 -13.97 6.99 -53.70
CA THR A 753 -14.86 6.50 -54.79
C THR A 753 -14.88 4.96 -54.82
N ARG A 754 -16.06 4.30 -54.82
CA ARG A 754 -16.88 3.79 -55.97
C ARG A 754 -16.39 2.52 -56.71
N THR A 755 -17.12 1.42 -56.46
CA THR A 755 -17.79 0.50 -57.44
C THR A 755 -18.79 -0.34 -56.60
N ASN A 756 -20.13 -0.29 -56.72
CA ASN A 756 -21.05 -0.72 -57.81
C ASN A 756 -20.68 -2.12 -58.38
N ALA A 757 -21.55 -3.11 -58.64
CA ALA A 757 -23.02 -3.32 -58.54
C ALA A 757 -23.34 -4.80 -58.98
N ARG A 758 -24.49 -5.49 -58.79
CA ARG A 758 -25.78 -5.30 -58.05
C ARG A 758 -26.63 -6.62 -58.08
N PHE A 759 -27.44 -6.85 -57.02
CA PHE A 759 -28.81 -7.45 -56.98
C PHE A 759 -29.20 -8.88 -57.44
N LEU A 760 -29.99 -9.53 -56.55
CA LEU A 760 -31.32 -10.21 -56.73
C LEU A 760 -31.49 -11.29 -57.83
N ALA A 761 -32.10 -12.46 -57.59
CA ALA A 761 -33.47 -12.63 -57.06
C ALA A 761 -33.79 -14.05 -56.51
N THR A 762 -35.03 -14.22 -56.03
CA THR A 762 -35.67 -15.34 -55.28
C THR A 762 -36.22 -16.51 -56.13
N VAL A 763 -36.55 -17.66 -55.49
CA VAL A 763 -37.91 -18.28 -55.35
C VAL A 763 -37.86 -19.61 -54.55
N GLN A 764 -39.01 -20.04 -54.00
CA GLN A 764 -39.21 -21.07 -52.94
C GLN A 764 -39.45 -22.54 -53.39
N GLY A 765 -39.39 -23.46 -52.42
CA GLY A 765 -40.01 -24.81 -52.41
C GLY A 765 -39.02 -25.90 -51.95
N ASN A 766 -39.32 -26.82 -51.02
CA ASN A 766 -40.54 -27.18 -50.29
C ASN A 766 -40.16 -27.80 -48.91
N SER A 767 -41.03 -27.73 -47.88
CA SER A 767 -40.66 -28.12 -46.50
C SER A 767 -40.67 -29.62 -46.20
N PRO A 768 -39.74 -30.08 -45.34
CA PRO A 768 -40.04 -30.99 -44.22
C PRO A 768 -40.21 -30.17 -42.93
N ARG A 769 -41.08 -30.63 -42.02
CA ARG A 769 -41.41 -29.94 -40.77
C ARG A 769 -40.21 -29.94 -39.81
N GLN A 770 -39.50 -28.83 -39.72
CA GLN A 770 -38.36 -28.65 -38.81
C GLN A 770 -38.87 -28.18 -37.44
N VAL A 771 -38.40 -28.81 -36.36
CA VAL A 771 -38.66 -28.37 -34.98
C VAL A 771 -38.00 -27.00 -34.77
N PRO A 772 -38.64 -26.03 -34.07
CA PRO A 772 -38.01 -24.74 -33.80
C PRO A 772 -36.66 -24.92 -33.09
N ALA A 773 -35.61 -24.32 -33.65
CA ALA A 773 -34.28 -24.31 -33.06
C ALA A 773 -34.01 -22.91 -32.47
N PRO A 774 -33.84 -22.76 -31.15
CA PRO A 774 -33.61 -21.45 -30.54
C PRO A 774 -32.24 -20.91 -30.98
N GLN A 775 -32.25 -19.90 -31.86
CA GLN A 775 -31.06 -19.17 -32.26
C GLN A 775 -30.82 -18.00 -31.31
N ARG A 776 -29.63 -17.94 -30.69
CA ARG A 776 -29.15 -16.72 -30.03
C ARG A 776 -28.91 -15.63 -31.07
N ARG A 777 -29.95 -14.85 -31.38
CA ARG A 777 -29.85 -13.63 -32.18
C ARG A 777 -29.77 -12.43 -31.25
N SER A 778 -28.98 -11.44 -31.62
CA SER A 778 -29.07 -10.13 -30.98
C SER A 778 -30.49 -9.59 -31.18
N THR A 779 -31.08 -9.06 -30.12
CA THR A 779 -32.40 -8.44 -30.10
C THR A 779 -32.31 -7.11 -29.37
N PRO A 780 -33.25 -6.16 -29.58
CA PRO A 780 -33.37 -5.00 -28.72
C PRO A 780 -33.57 -5.44 -27.26
N ILE A 781 -33.11 -4.61 -26.31
CA ILE A 781 -33.34 -4.81 -24.87
C ILE A 781 -34.85 -4.95 -24.63
N SER A 782 -35.25 -6.07 -24.05
CA SER A 782 -36.63 -6.25 -23.59
C SER A 782 -36.79 -5.68 -22.19
N THR A 783 -37.91 -4.97 -21.98
CA THR A 783 -38.40 -4.58 -20.64
C THR A 783 -39.77 -5.20 -20.35
N GLU A 784 -40.14 -6.24 -21.11
CA GLU A 784 -41.42 -6.95 -20.97
C GLU A 784 -41.46 -7.75 -19.66
N ARG A 785 -42.68 -8.19 -19.30
CA ARG A 785 -42.85 -9.16 -18.22
C ARG A 785 -42.07 -10.43 -18.55
N ALA A 786 -41.42 -10.99 -17.54
CA ALA A 786 -40.69 -12.25 -17.68
C ALA A 786 -40.99 -13.18 -16.51
N THR A 787 -40.85 -14.48 -16.73
CA THR A 787 -40.97 -15.51 -15.68
C THR A 787 -39.77 -16.44 -15.68
N PHE A 788 -39.24 -16.73 -14.50
CA PHE A 788 -38.28 -17.79 -14.27
C PHE A 788 -39.01 -18.97 -13.60
N THR A 789 -39.10 -20.10 -14.29
CA THR A 789 -39.84 -21.29 -13.86
C THR A 789 -38.88 -22.43 -13.62
N ILE A 790 -38.88 -23.01 -12.42
CA ILE A 790 -38.16 -24.25 -12.13
C ILE A 790 -39.08 -25.44 -12.43
N LYS A 791 -38.56 -26.46 -13.12
CA LYS A 791 -39.31 -27.68 -13.46
C LYS A 791 -39.79 -28.38 -12.20
N ASN A 792 -41.10 -28.58 -12.08
CA ASN A 792 -41.77 -29.12 -10.87
C ASN A 792 -41.54 -28.28 -9.59
N GLY A 793 -41.19 -27.00 -9.74
CA GLY A 793 -40.83 -26.09 -8.66
C GLY A 793 -41.55 -24.74 -8.74
N PRO A 794 -41.09 -23.73 -7.97
CA PRO A 794 -41.68 -22.40 -7.95
C PRO A 794 -41.53 -21.63 -9.28
N ILE A 795 -42.46 -20.70 -9.50
CA ILE A 795 -42.47 -19.76 -10.63
C ILE A 795 -42.27 -18.35 -10.08
N PHE A 796 -41.21 -17.68 -10.54
CA PHE A 796 -40.87 -16.32 -10.15
C PHE A 796 -41.23 -15.36 -11.28
N SER A 797 -41.99 -14.31 -10.99
CA SER A 797 -42.29 -13.24 -11.94
C SER A 797 -41.32 -12.08 -11.77
N GLY A 798 -40.93 -11.46 -12.88
CA GLY A 798 -40.03 -10.31 -12.91
C GLY A 798 -40.19 -9.50 -14.20
N LYS A 799 -39.16 -8.70 -14.51
CA LYS A 799 -39.04 -7.98 -15.78
C LYS A 799 -37.79 -8.43 -16.51
N SER A 800 -37.88 -8.53 -17.84
CA SER A 800 -36.68 -8.68 -18.65
C SER A 800 -35.82 -7.42 -18.57
N PHE A 801 -34.52 -7.59 -18.74
CA PHE A 801 -33.56 -6.53 -19.06
C PHE A 801 -32.50 -6.98 -20.07
N GLY A 802 -32.69 -8.13 -20.72
CA GLY A 802 -31.75 -8.73 -21.66
C GLY A 802 -32.35 -8.90 -23.06
N ALA A 803 -31.87 -9.91 -23.78
CA ALA A 803 -32.44 -10.28 -25.08
C ALA A 803 -33.91 -10.74 -24.97
N LYS A 804 -34.73 -10.41 -25.96
CA LYS A 804 -36.09 -10.95 -26.11
C LYS A 804 -36.02 -12.36 -26.73
N ALA A 805 -35.74 -13.36 -25.90
CA ALA A 805 -35.79 -14.78 -26.27
C ALA A 805 -36.21 -15.65 -25.08
N ASN A 806 -36.89 -16.75 -25.36
CA ASN A 806 -37.13 -17.82 -24.40
C ASN A 806 -35.87 -18.72 -24.33
N ILE A 807 -35.58 -19.31 -23.16
CA ILE A 807 -34.46 -20.25 -23.01
C ILE A 807 -34.69 -21.23 -21.85
N SER A 808 -34.23 -22.47 -22.00
CA SER A 808 -34.14 -23.46 -20.91
C SER A 808 -32.70 -23.90 -20.61
N GLY A 809 -32.49 -24.46 -19.42
CA GLY A 809 -31.19 -25.01 -18.98
C GLY A 809 -31.19 -25.44 -17.51
N GLU A 810 -30.03 -25.89 -17.00
CA GLU A 810 -29.84 -26.20 -15.57
C GLU A 810 -29.74 -24.88 -14.77
N ALA A 811 -30.65 -24.66 -13.83
CA ALA A 811 -30.59 -23.53 -12.89
C ALA A 811 -29.51 -23.78 -11.83
N VAL A 812 -28.61 -22.82 -11.73
CA VAL A 812 -27.47 -22.85 -10.80
C VAL A 812 -27.28 -21.47 -10.19
N PHE A 813 -26.75 -21.38 -8.98
CA PHE A 813 -26.45 -20.08 -8.35
C PHE A 813 -24.96 -19.81 -8.25
N THR A 814 -24.56 -18.55 -8.16
CA THR A 814 -23.20 -18.14 -7.73
C THR A 814 -23.26 -17.18 -6.56
N THR A 815 -22.49 -17.47 -5.51
CA THR A 815 -22.35 -16.59 -4.33
C THR A 815 -21.25 -15.54 -4.49
N SER A 816 -20.64 -15.41 -5.67
CA SER A 816 -19.62 -14.38 -5.89
C SER A 816 -20.23 -12.98 -5.81
N LEU A 817 -19.58 -12.10 -5.03
CA LEU A 817 -19.96 -10.70 -4.87
C LEU A 817 -19.52 -9.81 -6.04
N VAL A 818 -18.54 -10.29 -6.83
CA VAL A 818 -17.90 -9.58 -7.96
C VAL A 818 -17.57 -10.56 -9.09
N GLY A 819 -17.18 -10.06 -10.26
CA GLY A 819 -16.78 -10.87 -11.40
C GLY A 819 -17.93 -11.54 -12.18
N TYR A 820 -19.09 -10.88 -12.34
CA TYR A 820 -20.12 -11.37 -13.25
C TYR A 820 -19.68 -11.39 -14.73
N PRO A 821 -18.83 -10.47 -15.27
CA PRO A 821 -18.33 -10.59 -16.64
C PRO A 821 -17.51 -11.86 -16.85
N GLU A 822 -16.62 -12.16 -15.92
CA GLU A 822 -15.80 -13.38 -15.88
C GLU A 822 -16.70 -14.61 -15.72
N SER A 823 -17.65 -14.61 -14.77
CA SER A 823 -18.59 -15.72 -14.55
C SER A 823 -19.49 -15.98 -15.77
N MET A 824 -19.91 -14.93 -16.47
CA MET A 824 -20.77 -15.04 -17.66
C MET A 824 -19.98 -15.49 -18.89
N THR A 825 -18.68 -15.18 -18.98
CA THR A 825 -17.81 -15.63 -20.09
C THR A 825 -17.07 -16.94 -19.82
N ASP A 826 -17.17 -17.49 -18.61
CA ASP A 826 -16.56 -18.77 -18.22
C ASP A 826 -17.25 -19.96 -18.90
N PRO A 827 -16.53 -20.75 -19.74
CA PRO A 827 -17.11 -21.89 -20.46
C PRO A 827 -17.71 -22.98 -19.58
N SER A 828 -17.35 -23.08 -18.30
CA SER A 828 -17.96 -24.03 -17.36
C SER A 828 -19.46 -23.81 -17.15
N TYR A 829 -19.99 -22.60 -17.36
CA TYR A 829 -21.43 -22.30 -17.26
C TYR A 829 -22.22 -22.54 -18.55
N ARG A 830 -21.62 -23.12 -19.59
CA ARG A 830 -22.31 -23.40 -20.86
C ARG A 830 -23.58 -24.23 -20.63
N GLY A 831 -24.73 -23.73 -21.08
CA GLY A 831 -26.02 -24.42 -20.94
C GLY A 831 -26.75 -24.18 -19.60
N GLN A 832 -26.14 -23.47 -18.65
CA GLN A 832 -26.71 -23.20 -17.33
C GLN A 832 -27.38 -21.81 -17.27
N ILE A 833 -28.43 -21.68 -16.48
CA ILE A 833 -29.05 -20.39 -16.13
C ILE A 833 -28.47 -19.95 -14.78
N LEU A 834 -27.76 -18.81 -14.76
CA LEU A 834 -26.97 -18.36 -13.62
C LEU A 834 -27.75 -17.37 -12.73
N VAL A 835 -28.04 -17.81 -11.51
CA VAL A 835 -28.71 -17.03 -10.46
C VAL A 835 -27.65 -16.32 -9.61
N PHE A 836 -27.61 -15.00 -9.63
CA PHE A 836 -26.69 -14.24 -8.78
C PHE A 836 -27.31 -14.02 -7.40
N THR A 837 -26.63 -14.46 -6.33
CA THR A 837 -27.14 -14.26 -4.96
C THR A 837 -26.90 -12.85 -4.42
N GLN A 838 -26.02 -12.07 -5.07
CA GLN A 838 -25.78 -10.68 -4.75
C GLN A 838 -26.96 -9.84 -5.25
N PRO A 839 -27.58 -8.98 -4.41
CA PRO A 839 -28.83 -8.32 -4.78
C PRO A 839 -28.68 -7.32 -5.94
N LEU A 840 -27.52 -6.67 -6.08
CA LEU A 840 -27.27 -5.65 -7.10
C LEU A 840 -26.28 -6.16 -8.15
N ILE A 841 -26.73 -6.31 -9.40
CA ILE A 841 -25.93 -6.81 -10.54
C ILE A 841 -25.98 -5.83 -11.71
N GLY A 842 -24.88 -5.72 -12.48
CA GLY A 842 -24.72 -4.75 -13.58
C GLY A 842 -24.12 -3.40 -13.18
N ASN A 843 -23.90 -3.16 -11.88
CA ASN A 843 -23.49 -1.87 -11.31
C ASN A 843 -22.07 -1.43 -11.71
N TYR A 844 -21.21 -2.34 -12.16
CA TYR A 844 -19.88 -2.03 -12.68
C TYR A 844 -19.75 -2.30 -14.20
N GLY A 845 -20.87 -2.46 -14.90
CA GLY A 845 -20.93 -2.53 -16.37
C GLY A 845 -20.22 -3.74 -16.95
N VAL A 846 -19.86 -3.64 -18.21
CA VAL A 846 -19.14 -4.67 -18.96
C VAL A 846 -17.87 -4.04 -19.55
N PRO A 847 -16.69 -4.63 -19.32
CA PRO A 847 -15.42 -4.07 -19.76
C PRO A 847 -15.21 -4.22 -21.28
N SER A 848 -14.28 -3.43 -21.84
CA SER A 848 -13.84 -3.61 -23.23
C SER A 848 -13.20 -4.98 -23.48
N ASP A 849 -13.20 -5.43 -24.73
CA ASP A 849 -12.45 -6.57 -25.29
C ASP A 849 -10.92 -6.35 -25.36
N ALA A 850 -10.39 -5.49 -24.49
CA ALA A 850 -8.98 -5.16 -24.44
C ALA A 850 -8.12 -6.41 -24.18
N ARG A 851 -7.08 -6.57 -25.01
CA ARG A 851 -6.13 -7.68 -24.92
C ARG A 851 -4.87 -7.26 -24.16
N ASP A 852 -4.24 -8.25 -23.53
CA ASP A 852 -2.94 -8.11 -22.88
C ASP A 852 -1.77 -8.24 -23.88
N GLU A 853 -0.54 -8.16 -23.37
CA GLU A 853 0.70 -8.31 -24.13
C GLU A 853 0.87 -9.67 -24.84
N HIS A 854 0.08 -10.68 -24.47
CA HIS A 854 0.06 -12.00 -25.12
C HIS A 854 -1.08 -12.15 -26.14
N GLY A 855 -1.91 -11.11 -26.30
CA GLY A 855 -3.08 -11.14 -27.18
C GLY A 855 -4.33 -11.78 -26.56
N LEU A 856 -4.33 -12.05 -25.26
CA LEU A 856 -5.44 -12.70 -24.54
C LEU A 856 -6.40 -11.65 -23.96
N LEU A 857 -7.69 -11.98 -23.83
CA LEU A 857 -8.73 -11.03 -23.39
C LEU A 857 -8.62 -10.73 -21.89
N ARG A 858 -8.21 -9.50 -21.54
CA ARG A 858 -7.78 -9.14 -20.17
C ARG A 858 -8.86 -9.32 -19.10
N TYR A 859 -10.13 -9.11 -19.45
CA TYR A 859 -11.25 -9.01 -18.50
C TYR A 859 -12.34 -10.09 -18.68
N PHE A 860 -12.12 -11.03 -19.59
CA PHE A 860 -13.07 -12.10 -19.90
C PHE A 860 -12.37 -13.45 -19.82
N GLU A 861 -13.15 -14.52 -19.62
CA GLU A 861 -12.66 -15.89 -19.61
C GLU A 861 -12.87 -16.62 -20.94
N SER A 862 -13.71 -16.05 -21.82
CA SER A 862 -13.78 -16.35 -23.26
C SER A 862 -14.43 -15.18 -24.01
N PRO A 863 -14.38 -15.12 -25.36
CA PRO A 863 -14.88 -13.97 -26.13
C PRO A 863 -16.40 -13.69 -26.09
N TYR A 864 -17.21 -14.58 -25.51
CA TYR A 864 -18.68 -14.51 -25.58
C TYR A 864 -19.35 -14.98 -24.28
N ILE A 865 -20.62 -14.60 -24.05
CA ILE A 865 -21.38 -15.12 -22.90
C ILE A 865 -21.69 -16.61 -23.07
N GLN A 866 -21.29 -17.41 -22.10
CA GLN A 866 -21.39 -18.87 -22.11
C GLN A 866 -22.68 -19.37 -21.45
N CYS A 867 -23.11 -18.76 -20.34
CA CYS A 867 -24.39 -19.10 -19.69
C CYS A 867 -25.58 -18.90 -20.64
N SER A 868 -26.68 -19.63 -20.39
CA SER A 868 -27.91 -19.60 -21.19
C SER A 868 -28.78 -18.38 -20.88
N GLY A 869 -28.77 -17.92 -19.63
CA GLY A 869 -29.50 -16.75 -19.17
C GLY A 869 -29.08 -16.39 -17.74
N ILE A 870 -29.50 -15.23 -17.25
CA ILE A 870 -29.18 -14.76 -15.89
C ILE A 870 -30.43 -14.34 -15.10
N VAL A 871 -30.39 -14.59 -13.79
CA VAL A 871 -31.46 -14.24 -12.84
C VAL A 871 -30.86 -13.38 -11.73
N VAL A 872 -31.44 -12.19 -11.49
CA VAL A 872 -30.96 -11.23 -10.49
C VAL A 872 -32.12 -10.68 -9.65
N GLN A 873 -31.82 -10.22 -8.43
CA GLN A 873 -32.82 -9.54 -7.60
C GLN A 873 -33.06 -8.11 -8.10
N ASP A 874 -32.00 -7.31 -8.21
CA ASP A 874 -32.05 -5.94 -8.71
C ASP A 874 -30.98 -5.72 -9.80
N TYR A 875 -31.43 -5.27 -10.98
CA TYR A 875 -30.57 -4.90 -12.08
C TYR A 875 -30.24 -3.40 -12.01
N ALA A 876 -28.96 -3.09 -11.86
CA ALA A 876 -28.47 -1.73 -11.88
C ALA A 876 -28.59 -1.10 -13.28
N LEU A 877 -29.63 -0.27 -13.47
CA LEU A 877 -29.91 0.49 -14.69
C LEU A 877 -28.77 1.43 -15.14
N ARG A 878 -27.77 1.66 -14.29
CA ARG A 878 -26.56 2.43 -14.60
C ARG A 878 -25.34 1.69 -14.06
N HIS A 879 -24.29 1.65 -14.87
CA HIS A 879 -22.98 1.18 -14.45
C HIS A 879 -22.06 2.33 -14.07
N SER A 880 -21.12 2.08 -13.17
CA SER A 880 -20.09 3.05 -12.76
C SER A 880 -18.79 2.33 -12.40
N HIS A 881 -18.00 2.00 -13.42
CA HIS A 881 -16.67 1.40 -13.26
C HIS A 881 -15.75 1.87 -14.39
N TRP A 882 -14.47 2.06 -14.10
CA TRP A 882 -13.53 2.71 -15.02
C TRP A 882 -13.17 1.89 -16.27
N THR A 883 -13.34 0.57 -16.22
CA THR A 883 -13.16 -0.31 -17.39
C THR A 883 -14.41 -0.44 -18.25
N ALA A 884 -15.58 -0.04 -17.76
CA ALA A 884 -16.86 -0.33 -18.40
C ALA A 884 -17.06 0.49 -19.68
N VAL A 885 -17.52 -0.17 -20.75
CA VAL A 885 -17.80 0.44 -22.05
C VAL A 885 -19.24 0.22 -22.53
N GLU A 886 -19.94 -0.78 -21.99
CA GLU A 886 -21.37 -1.03 -22.22
C GLU A 886 -22.04 -1.48 -20.91
N SER A 887 -23.37 -1.37 -20.83
CA SER A 887 -24.15 -1.93 -19.72
C SER A 887 -24.35 -3.44 -19.87
N LEU A 888 -24.60 -4.11 -18.74
CA LEU A 888 -24.96 -5.53 -18.73
C LEU A 888 -26.22 -5.83 -19.58
N SER A 889 -27.18 -4.89 -19.62
CA SER A 889 -28.39 -5.02 -20.45
C SER A 889 -28.06 -5.00 -21.95
N GLU A 890 -27.26 -4.02 -22.38
CA GLU A 890 -26.79 -3.91 -23.77
C GLU A 890 -25.98 -5.14 -24.17
N TRP A 891 -25.09 -5.63 -23.30
CA TRP A 891 -24.30 -6.84 -23.54
C TRP A 891 -25.17 -8.09 -23.69
N CYS A 892 -26.11 -8.32 -22.77
CA CYS A 892 -27.06 -9.44 -22.85
C CYS A 892 -27.91 -9.37 -24.14
N ALA A 893 -28.38 -8.19 -24.52
CA ALA A 893 -29.14 -7.96 -25.74
C ALA A 893 -28.28 -8.17 -27.02
N ARG A 894 -27.01 -7.77 -26.99
CA ARG A 894 -26.01 -7.95 -28.05
C ARG A 894 -25.64 -9.42 -28.27
N GLU A 895 -25.47 -10.18 -27.19
CA GLU A 895 -25.08 -11.60 -27.21
C GLU A 895 -26.27 -12.58 -27.34
N GLY A 896 -27.51 -12.08 -27.33
CA GLY A 896 -28.72 -12.90 -27.43
C GLY A 896 -29.01 -13.72 -26.16
N VAL A 897 -28.74 -13.15 -24.98
CA VAL A 897 -28.87 -13.79 -23.66
C VAL A 897 -30.06 -13.20 -22.88
N PRO A 898 -31.08 -14.02 -22.54
CA PRO A 898 -32.18 -13.59 -21.68
C PRO A 898 -31.73 -13.27 -20.26
N ALA A 899 -32.27 -12.20 -19.69
CA ALA A 899 -31.92 -11.74 -18.34
C ALA A 899 -33.18 -11.22 -17.61
N ILE A 900 -33.43 -11.69 -16.39
CA ILE A 900 -34.62 -11.34 -15.59
C ILE A 900 -34.23 -10.72 -14.24
N SER A 901 -34.88 -9.60 -13.92
CA SER A 901 -34.74 -8.84 -12.67
C SER A 901 -36.05 -8.83 -11.87
N GLY A 902 -35.96 -8.61 -10.56
CA GLY A 902 -37.11 -8.60 -9.65
C GLY A 902 -37.44 -9.98 -9.06
N VAL A 903 -36.57 -10.98 -9.23
CA VAL A 903 -36.74 -12.33 -8.67
C VAL A 903 -36.09 -12.39 -7.29
N ASP A 904 -36.75 -12.99 -6.29
CA ASP A 904 -36.08 -13.27 -5.01
C ASP A 904 -35.04 -14.39 -5.19
N THR A 905 -33.79 -13.99 -5.42
CA THR A 905 -32.70 -14.95 -5.63
C THR A 905 -32.33 -15.71 -4.35
N ARG A 906 -32.76 -15.28 -3.15
CA ARG A 906 -32.59 -16.07 -1.92
C ARG A 906 -33.59 -17.21 -1.85
N GLU A 907 -34.83 -16.99 -2.28
CA GLU A 907 -35.84 -18.06 -2.39
C GLU A 907 -35.40 -19.12 -3.41
N VAL A 908 -34.95 -18.68 -4.60
CA VAL A 908 -34.38 -19.55 -5.63
C VAL A 908 -33.19 -20.38 -5.09
N VAL A 909 -32.23 -19.73 -4.40
CA VAL A 909 -31.05 -20.42 -3.84
C VAL A 909 -31.43 -21.41 -2.75
N THR A 910 -32.40 -21.07 -1.90
CA THR A 910 -32.93 -21.99 -0.87
C THR A 910 -33.52 -23.23 -1.53
N TYR A 911 -34.38 -23.07 -2.53
CA TYR A 911 -34.94 -24.19 -3.30
C TYR A 911 -33.84 -25.05 -3.94
N LEU A 912 -32.86 -24.44 -4.62
CA LEU A 912 -31.76 -25.18 -5.28
C LEU A 912 -30.84 -25.91 -4.27
N ARG A 913 -30.68 -25.41 -3.05
CA ARG A 913 -29.94 -26.12 -1.98
C ARG A 913 -30.74 -27.28 -1.40
N GLU A 914 -32.06 -27.13 -1.30
CA GLU A 914 -32.97 -28.14 -0.76
C GLU A 914 -33.25 -29.28 -1.75
N GLN A 915 -33.51 -28.97 -3.02
CA GLN A 915 -33.89 -29.94 -4.06
C GLN A 915 -32.71 -30.38 -4.93
N GLY A 916 -31.68 -29.54 -5.07
CA GLY A 916 -30.57 -29.74 -5.99
C GLY A 916 -30.61 -28.81 -7.21
N SER A 917 -29.57 -28.84 -8.04
CA SER A 917 -29.64 -28.13 -9.33
C SER A 917 -30.76 -28.73 -10.18
N SER A 918 -31.55 -27.85 -10.81
CA SER A 918 -32.86 -28.19 -11.35
C SER A 918 -33.02 -27.58 -12.73
N LEU A 919 -33.68 -28.28 -13.66
CA LEU A 919 -33.99 -27.69 -14.96
C LEU A 919 -34.95 -26.50 -14.79
N ALA A 920 -34.72 -25.42 -15.53
CA ALA A 920 -35.52 -24.21 -15.47
C ALA A 920 -35.68 -23.55 -16.84
N ARG A 921 -36.62 -22.61 -16.94
CA ARG A 921 -36.90 -21.81 -18.14
C ARG A 921 -37.00 -20.33 -17.78
N ILE A 922 -36.45 -19.46 -18.62
CA ILE A 922 -36.79 -18.02 -18.65
C ILE A 922 -37.72 -17.82 -19.85
N SER A 923 -38.89 -17.23 -19.62
CA SER A 923 -39.85 -16.84 -20.66
C SER A 923 -40.07 -15.33 -20.62
N ILE A 924 -40.20 -14.68 -21.79
CA ILE A 924 -40.34 -13.22 -21.93
C ILE A 924 -41.54 -12.89 -22.83
N GLY A 925 -42.48 -12.09 -22.31
CA GLY A 925 -43.72 -11.71 -22.98
C GLY A 925 -44.98 -12.25 -22.27
N GLU A 926 -46.15 -11.98 -22.84
CA GLU A 926 -47.45 -12.49 -22.35
C GLU A 926 -48.06 -13.58 -23.24
N GLU A 927 -47.41 -13.93 -24.35
CA GLU A 927 -47.86 -15.03 -25.21
C GLU A 927 -47.54 -16.38 -24.56
N TYR A 928 -48.55 -16.93 -23.90
CA TYR A 928 -48.67 -18.37 -23.65
C TYR A 928 -48.99 -19.04 -25.00
N ASP A 929 -47.97 -19.18 -25.86
CA ASP A 929 -48.11 -19.96 -27.08
C ASP A 929 -48.07 -21.45 -26.71
N ALA A 930 -49.18 -22.13 -26.90
CA ALA A 930 -49.31 -23.56 -26.62
C ALA A 930 -48.49 -24.42 -27.61
N ASP A 931 -48.02 -23.83 -28.72
CA ASP A 931 -47.10 -24.47 -29.67
C ASP A 931 -45.61 -24.25 -29.29
N GLU A 932 -45.27 -23.34 -28.36
CA GLU A 932 -43.93 -23.17 -27.75
C GLU A 932 -43.77 -23.91 -26.39
N ASP A 933 -44.23 -25.16 -26.33
CA ASP A 933 -43.77 -26.09 -25.29
C ASP A 933 -42.32 -26.53 -25.56
N GLU A 934 -41.38 -25.57 -25.47
CA GLU A 934 -39.94 -25.84 -25.43
C GLU A 934 -39.68 -26.78 -24.25
N ALA A 935 -39.49 -28.06 -24.57
CA ALA A 935 -39.10 -29.07 -23.61
C ALA A 935 -37.83 -28.61 -22.89
N TYR A 936 -37.84 -28.69 -21.55
CA TYR A 936 -36.67 -28.38 -20.73
C TYR A 936 -35.43 -29.12 -21.26
N ILE A 937 -34.52 -28.39 -21.90
CA ILE A 937 -33.29 -28.95 -22.44
C ILE A 937 -32.38 -29.28 -21.26
N ASP A 938 -32.06 -30.57 -21.11
CA ASP A 938 -31.12 -31.05 -20.12
C ASP A 938 -29.68 -30.86 -20.63
N PRO A 939 -28.86 -30.00 -20.02
CA PRO A 939 -27.46 -29.83 -20.42
C PRO A 939 -26.60 -31.04 -20.11
N GLU A 940 -26.99 -31.90 -19.15
CA GLU A 940 -26.24 -33.11 -18.77
C GLU A 940 -26.29 -34.19 -19.84
N ALA A 941 -27.37 -34.25 -20.62
CA ALA A 941 -27.51 -35.16 -21.76
C ALA A 941 -26.63 -34.79 -22.97
N ILE A 942 -25.88 -33.69 -22.90
CA ILE A 942 -25.12 -33.10 -24.01
C ILE A 942 -23.63 -33.12 -23.68
N ASN A 943 -22.79 -33.54 -24.65
CA ASN A 943 -21.35 -33.28 -24.58
C ASN A 943 -21.07 -31.76 -24.77
N LEU A 944 -21.13 -31.02 -23.66
CA LEU A 944 -20.90 -29.57 -23.64
C LEU A 944 -19.43 -29.21 -23.89
N VAL A 945 -18.48 -30.06 -23.48
CA VAL A 945 -17.04 -29.91 -23.75
C VAL A 945 -16.80 -29.79 -25.26
N ARG A 946 -17.38 -30.68 -26.07
CA ARG A 946 -17.30 -30.64 -27.55
C ARG A 946 -17.84 -29.32 -28.14
N ARG A 947 -18.77 -28.64 -27.46
CA ARG A 947 -19.29 -27.34 -27.90
C ARG A 947 -18.29 -26.21 -27.65
N VAL A 948 -17.66 -26.15 -26.46
CA VAL A 948 -16.76 -25.05 -26.04
C VAL A 948 -15.28 -25.24 -26.38
N SER A 949 -14.87 -26.46 -26.70
CA SER A 949 -13.51 -26.79 -27.16
C SER A 949 -13.21 -26.23 -28.55
N THR A 950 -11.98 -25.76 -28.78
CA THR A 950 -11.46 -25.37 -30.09
C THR A 950 -11.67 -26.46 -31.15
N LYS A 951 -11.96 -26.06 -32.40
CA LYS A 951 -12.16 -27.00 -33.53
C LYS A 951 -10.87 -27.35 -34.27
N ALA A 952 -9.82 -26.53 -34.09
CA ALA A 952 -8.48 -26.76 -34.60
C ALA A 952 -7.45 -26.26 -33.58
N PRO A 953 -6.19 -26.75 -33.61
CA PRO A 953 -5.17 -26.26 -32.70
C PRO A 953 -4.88 -24.77 -32.87
N PHE A 954 -4.57 -24.09 -31.76
CA PHE A 954 -4.16 -22.68 -31.74
C PHE A 954 -2.96 -22.49 -30.80
N HIS A 955 -2.19 -21.43 -30.98
CA HIS A 955 -0.92 -21.20 -30.29
C HIS A 955 -0.85 -19.81 -29.66
N VAL A 956 -0.39 -19.74 -28.41
CA VAL A 956 -0.16 -18.50 -27.66
C VAL A 956 1.30 -18.49 -27.20
N SER A 957 2.08 -17.56 -27.74
CA SER A 957 3.53 -17.49 -27.48
C SER A 957 3.84 -16.70 -26.20
N SER A 958 4.85 -17.16 -25.46
CA SER A 958 5.48 -16.39 -24.38
C SER A 958 6.82 -15.83 -24.86
N SER A 959 7.09 -14.57 -24.50
CA SER A 959 8.38 -13.90 -24.69
C SER A 959 9.32 -14.02 -23.49
N LEU A 960 8.84 -14.63 -22.38
CA LEU A 960 9.52 -14.62 -21.07
C LEU A 960 10.35 -15.89 -20.81
N GLY A 961 10.16 -16.94 -21.61
CA GLY A 961 10.82 -18.23 -21.46
C GLY A 961 10.64 -19.07 -22.70
N ASP A 962 11.21 -20.28 -22.68
CA ASP A 962 11.33 -21.14 -23.84
C ASP A 962 10.77 -22.56 -23.62
N MET A 963 9.91 -22.73 -22.61
CA MET A 963 9.13 -23.95 -22.37
C MET A 963 7.95 -24.02 -23.33
N HIS A 964 7.53 -25.23 -23.70
CA HIS A 964 6.40 -25.46 -24.58
C HIS A 964 5.41 -26.46 -23.99
N VAL A 965 4.19 -26.01 -23.70
CA VAL A 965 3.12 -26.82 -23.07
C VAL A 965 2.02 -27.12 -24.07
N ALA A 966 1.60 -28.38 -24.14
CA ALA A 966 0.38 -28.76 -24.85
C ALA A 966 -0.82 -28.64 -23.89
N LEU A 967 -1.83 -27.86 -24.27
CA LEU A 967 -3.07 -27.72 -23.51
C LEU A 967 -4.21 -28.46 -24.20
N ILE A 968 -4.95 -29.29 -23.47
CA ILE A 968 -6.21 -29.89 -23.92
C ILE A 968 -7.32 -28.92 -23.56
N ASP A 969 -7.94 -28.31 -24.58
CA ASP A 969 -9.01 -27.33 -24.42
C ASP A 969 -10.34 -28.03 -24.19
N CYS A 970 -10.74 -28.18 -22.93
CA CYS A 970 -12.07 -28.66 -22.54
C CYS A 970 -13.11 -27.53 -22.40
N GLY A 971 -12.78 -26.31 -22.82
CA GLY A 971 -13.46 -25.07 -22.41
C GLY A 971 -12.51 -24.15 -21.63
N VAL A 972 -11.27 -24.01 -22.09
CA VAL A 972 -10.20 -23.28 -21.39
C VAL A 972 -10.59 -21.84 -21.09
N LYS A 973 -10.16 -21.33 -19.94
CA LYS A 973 -10.25 -19.90 -19.61
C LYS A 973 -9.05 -19.13 -20.15
N GLU A 974 -9.30 -17.93 -20.67
CA GLU A 974 -8.24 -16.96 -21.02
C GLU A 974 -7.26 -16.74 -19.85
N ASN A 975 -7.74 -16.77 -18.60
CA ASN A 975 -6.90 -16.63 -17.41
C ASN A 975 -5.99 -17.84 -17.10
N ILE A 976 -6.36 -19.06 -17.55
CA ILE A 976 -5.46 -20.23 -17.51
C ILE A 976 -4.32 -20.04 -18.50
N LEU A 977 -4.62 -19.59 -19.73
CA LEU A 977 -3.61 -19.28 -20.75
C LEU A 977 -2.65 -18.21 -20.25
N ARG A 978 -3.16 -17.08 -19.73
CA ARG A 978 -2.37 -16.03 -19.06
C ARG A 978 -1.45 -16.59 -17.97
N SER A 979 -1.97 -17.46 -17.12
CA SER A 979 -1.23 -18.01 -15.99
C SER A 979 -0.04 -18.88 -16.43
N LEU A 980 -0.11 -19.50 -17.60
CA LEU A 980 1.00 -20.26 -18.21
C LEU A 980 1.99 -19.37 -18.96
N VAL A 981 1.51 -18.46 -19.83
CA VAL A 981 2.39 -17.64 -20.69
C VAL A 981 3.18 -16.59 -19.90
N SER A 982 2.60 -16.03 -18.83
CA SER A 982 3.30 -15.13 -17.91
C SER A 982 4.42 -15.80 -17.11
N ARG A 983 4.50 -17.14 -17.13
CA ARG A 983 5.54 -17.96 -16.49
C ARG A 983 6.56 -18.53 -17.47
N GLY A 984 6.60 -18.02 -18.70
CA GLY A 984 7.59 -18.41 -19.70
C GLY A 984 7.28 -19.69 -20.48
N ALA A 985 6.05 -20.23 -20.38
CA ALA A 985 5.60 -21.36 -21.20
C ALA A 985 4.75 -20.87 -22.37
N SER A 986 5.21 -21.10 -23.60
CA SER A 986 4.34 -20.98 -24.78
C SER A 986 3.36 -22.15 -24.81
N VAL A 987 2.11 -21.91 -25.21
CA VAL A 987 1.02 -22.89 -25.13
C VAL A 987 0.48 -23.20 -26.52
N THR A 988 0.46 -24.48 -26.89
CA THR A 988 -0.32 -24.97 -28.04
C THR A 988 -1.56 -25.69 -27.52
N SER A 989 -2.73 -25.11 -27.77
CA SER A 989 -4.02 -25.65 -27.34
C SER A 989 -4.64 -26.53 -28.42
N PHE A 990 -5.12 -27.71 -28.02
CA PHE A 990 -5.68 -28.76 -28.88
C PHE A 990 -7.17 -29.00 -28.56
N PRO A 991 -7.98 -29.49 -29.53
CA PRO A 991 -9.32 -30.00 -29.27
C PRO A 991 -9.35 -31.05 -28.15
N PHE A 992 -10.46 -31.13 -27.42
CA PHE A 992 -10.62 -31.99 -26.23
C PHE A 992 -10.38 -33.47 -26.50
N ASP A 993 -10.72 -33.95 -27.70
CA ASP A 993 -10.63 -35.34 -28.17
C ASP A 993 -9.30 -35.65 -28.88
N TYR A 994 -8.40 -34.66 -29.02
CA TYR A 994 -7.15 -34.80 -29.74
C TYR A 994 -6.26 -35.91 -29.14
N PRO A 995 -5.61 -36.76 -29.97
CA PRO A 995 -4.81 -37.91 -29.51
C PRO A 995 -3.45 -37.49 -28.94
N ILE A 996 -3.47 -36.74 -27.84
CA ILE A 996 -2.29 -36.07 -27.26
C ILE A 996 -1.13 -37.03 -26.98
N HIS A 997 -1.42 -38.27 -26.58
CA HIS A 997 -0.43 -39.32 -26.33
C HIS A 997 0.50 -39.60 -27.54
N LYS A 998 0.05 -39.32 -28.77
CA LYS A 998 0.86 -39.49 -29.99
C LYS A 998 1.87 -38.37 -30.22
N VAL A 999 1.61 -37.16 -29.69
CA VAL A 999 2.43 -35.96 -29.95
C VAL A 999 3.07 -35.34 -28.71
N ALA A 1000 2.71 -35.79 -27.50
CA ALA A 1000 3.19 -35.22 -26.24
C ALA A 1000 4.73 -35.18 -26.10
N HIS A 1001 5.44 -36.02 -26.85
CA HIS A 1001 6.90 -36.05 -26.92
C HIS A 1001 7.53 -34.84 -27.66
N HIS A 1002 6.73 -33.92 -28.19
CA HIS A 1002 7.15 -32.62 -28.74
C HIS A 1002 6.96 -31.45 -27.74
N PHE A 1003 6.59 -31.75 -26.49
CA PHE A 1003 6.24 -30.77 -25.47
C PHE A 1003 6.98 -31.07 -24.16
N ASP A 1004 7.11 -30.04 -23.34
CA ASP A 1004 7.75 -30.10 -22.02
C ASP A 1004 6.73 -30.37 -20.90
N GLY A 1005 5.44 -30.16 -21.17
CA GLY A 1005 4.33 -30.40 -20.25
C GLY A 1005 3.00 -30.60 -20.97
N VAL A 1006 2.05 -31.29 -20.32
CA VAL A 1006 0.64 -31.36 -20.74
C VAL A 1006 -0.25 -30.70 -19.69
N PHE A 1007 -1.23 -29.91 -20.12
CA PHE A 1007 -2.19 -29.24 -19.25
C PHE A 1007 -3.62 -29.58 -19.69
N ILE A 1008 -4.54 -29.83 -18.77
CA ILE A 1008 -5.97 -30.05 -19.09
C ILE A 1008 -6.79 -28.96 -18.43
N SER A 1009 -7.55 -28.20 -19.23
CA SER A 1009 -8.32 -27.07 -18.74
C SER A 1009 -9.58 -27.46 -17.97
N ASN A 1010 -10.24 -26.44 -17.41
CA ASN A 1010 -11.64 -26.51 -17.02
C ASN A 1010 -12.56 -26.82 -18.22
N GLY A 1011 -13.83 -27.13 -17.92
CA GLY A 1011 -14.87 -27.41 -18.90
C GLY A 1011 -16.25 -27.65 -18.26
N PRO A 1012 -17.34 -27.55 -19.04
CA PRO A 1012 -18.71 -27.77 -18.60
C PRO A 1012 -19.18 -29.23 -18.72
N GLY A 1013 -20.25 -29.57 -18.00
CA GLY A 1013 -21.02 -30.81 -18.19
C GLY A 1013 -20.46 -32.05 -17.50
N ASP A 1014 -20.94 -33.22 -17.93
CA ASP A 1014 -20.55 -34.51 -17.37
C ASP A 1014 -19.19 -34.98 -17.94
N PRO A 1015 -18.18 -35.31 -17.10
CA PRO A 1015 -16.88 -35.79 -17.57
C PRO A 1015 -16.94 -37.13 -18.29
N THR A 1016 -17.99 -37.95 -18.07
CA THR A 1016 -18.15 -39.27 -18.72
C THR A 1016 -18.41 -39.16 -20.23
N HIS A 1017 -18.86 -38.01 -20.74
CA HIS A 1017 -18.98 -37.77 -22.19
C HIS A 1017 -17.63 -37.62 -22.91
N CYS A 1018 -16.52 -37.47 -22.18
CA CYS A 1018 -15.18 -37.23 -22.73
C CYS A 1018 -14.35 -38.53 -22.83
N THR A 1019 -14.96 -39.64 -23.21
CA THR A 1019 -14.33 -40.97 -23.26
C THR A 1019 -13.05 -41.01 -24.09
N SER A 1020 -13.02 -40.33 -25.25
CA SER A 1020 -11.82 -40.19 -26.10
C SER A 1020 -10.67 -39.49 -25.36
N THR A 1021 -10.97 -38.41 -24.63
CA THR A 1021 -9.99 -37.69 -23.80
C THR A 1021 -9.45 -38.58 -22.68
N VAL A 1022 -10.33 -39.30 -21.98
CA VAL A 1022 -9.96 -40.24 -20.92
C VAL A 1022 -9.05 -41.35 -21.44
N TYR A 1023 -9.36 -41.94 -22.61
CA TYR A 1023 -8.52 -42.92 -23.28
C TYR A 1023 -7.14 -42.33 -23.64
N ASN A 1024 -7.12 -41.14 -24.24
CA ASN A 1024 -5.89 -40.45 -24.64
C ASN A 1024 -4.99 -40.11 -23.44
N LEU A 1025 -5.58 -39.64 -22.33
CA LEU A 1025 -4.87 -39.37 -21.08
C LEU A 1025 -4.34 -40.64 -20.43
N ARG A 1026 -5.11 -41.73 -20.42
CA ARG A 1026 -4.64 -43.03 -19.92
C ARG A 1026 -3.43 -43.52 -20.71
N LYS A 1027 -3.48 -43.49 -22.04
CA LYS A 1027 -2.35 -43.85 -22.91
C LYS A 1027 -1.12 -42.95 -22.71
N LEU A 1028 -1.33 -41.66 -22.48
CA LEU A 1028 -0.25 -40.73 -22.13
C LEU A 1028 0.40 -41.11 -20.79
N MET A 1029 -0.40 -41.40 -19.76
CA MET A 1029 0.09 -41.78 -18.44
C MET A 1029 0.75 -43.17 -18.43
N GLU A 1030 0.34 -44.11 -19.27
CA GLU A 1030 1.02 -45.39 -19.46
C GLU A 1030 2.40 -45.24 -20.15
N GLY A 1031 2.52 -44.31 -21.11
CA GLY A 1031 3.67 -44.25 -22.03
C GLY A 1031 4.69 -43.12 -21.83
N SER A 1032 4.43 -42.11 -20.99
CA SER A 1032 5.30 -40.92 -20.86
C SER A 1032 5.50 -40.46 -19.42
N GLN A 1033 6.67 -39.89 -19.09
CA GLN A 1033 6.94 -39.25 -17.79
C GLN A 1033 6.77 -37.72 -17.81
N ILE A 1034 6.16 -37.17 -18.86
CA ILE A 1034 5.88 -35.74 -18.98
C ILE A 1034 5.03 -35.22 -17.80
N PRO A 1035 5.28 -34.02 -17.26
CA PRO A 1035 4.46 -33.39 -16.25
C PRO A 1035 3.04 -33.12 -16.74
N ILE A 1036 2.05 -33.39 -15.87
CA ILE A 1036 0.63 -33.20 -16.20
C ILE A 1036 -0.10 -32.45 -15.07
N MET A 1037 -0.81 -31.37 -15.41
CA MET A 1037 -1.71 -30.67 -14.50
C MET A 1037 -3.14 -30.57 -15.07
N GLY A 1038 -4.15 -30.84 -14.25
CA GLY A 1038 -5.56 -30.67 -14.61
C GLY A 1038 -6.30 -29.73 -13.66
N ILE A 1039 -7.14 -28.83 -14.20
CA ILE A 1039 -8.03 -27.93 -13.45
C ILE A 1039 -9.49 -28.28 -13.70
N CYS A 1040 -10.31 -28.38 -12.66
CA CYS A 1040 -11.76 -28.58 -12.72
C CYS A 1040 -12.16 -29.82 -13.56
N MET A 1041 -12.64 -29.66 -14.80
CA MET A 1041 -12.84 -30.80 -15.73
C MET A 1041 -11.55 -31.62 -15.90
N GLY A 1042 -10.38 -30.98 -16.03
CA GLY A 1042 -9.10 -31.67 -16.15
C GLY A 1042 -8.73 -32.53 -14.94
N HIS A 1043 -9.20 -32.18 -13.73
CA HIS A 1043 -9.07 -33.03 -12.54
C HIS A 1043 -9.92 -34.29 -12.67
N GLN A 1044 -11.19 -34.15 -13.07
CA GLN A 1044 -12.13 -35.25 -13.26
C GLN A 1044 -11.67 -36.22 -14.36
N LEU A 1045 -11.17 -35.70 -15.49
CA LEU A 1045 -10.67 -36.51 -16.60
C LEU A 1045 -9.39 -37.27 -16.24
N LEU A 1046 -8.50 -36.71 -15.42
CA LEU A 1046 -7.34 -37.43 -14.88
C LEU A 1046 -7.76 -38.57 -13.94
N ALA A 1047 -8.77 -38.35 -13.09
CA ALA A 1047 -9.32 -39.38 -12.21
C ALA A 1047 -9.98 -40.54 -12.99
N LEU A 1048 -10.80 -40.23 -14.00
CA LEU A 1048 -11.37 -41.26 -14.89
C LEU A 1048 -10.26 -42.00 -15.66
N ALA A 1049 -9.21 -41.30 -16.06
CA ALA A 1049 -8.07 -41.90 -16.77
C ALA A 1049 -7.25 -42.84 -15.85
N SER A 1050 -7.12 -42.53 -14.55
CA SER A 1050 -6.51 -43.43 -13.55
C SER A 1050 -7.42 -44.56 -13.06
N GLY A 1051 -8.71 -44.53 -13.42
CA GLY A 1051 -9.68 -45.61 -13.14
C GLY A 1051 -10.63 -45.34 -11.97
N ALA A 1052 -10.56 -44.15 -11.36
CA ALA A 1052 -11.54 -43.69 -10.37
C ALA A 1052 -12.89 -43.34 -11.02
N LYS A 1053 -13.89 -43.05 -10.19
CA LYS A 1053 -15.24 -42.63 -10.59
C LYS A 1053 -15.50 -41.17 -10.24
N THR A 1054 -16.48 -40.58 -10.93
CA THR A 1054 -17.02 -39.25 -10.65
C THR A 1054 -18.49 -39.35 -10.25
N LEU A 1055 -18.92 -38.46 -9.35
CA LEU A 1055 -20.27 -38.39 -8.80
C LEU A 1055 -20.87 -37.00 -9.04
N LYS A 1056 -22.14 -36.92 -9.44
CA LYS A 1056 -22.88 -35.63 -9.51
C LYS A 1056 -23.12 -35.11 -8.09
N LEU A 1057 -22.73 -33.87 -7.84
CA LEU A 1057 -23.02 -33.16 -6.60
C LEU A 1057 -24.45 -32.62 -6.62
N LYS A 1058 -25.14 -32.68 -5.46
CA LYS A 1058 -26.55 -32.28 -5.31
C LYS A 1058 -26.89 -30.94 -5.98
N TYR A 1059 -26.09 -29.90 -5.72
CA TYR A 1059 -26.24 -28.57 -6.35
C TYR A 1059 -24.92 -27.97 -6.85
N GLY A 1060 -23.81 -28.71 -6.72
CA GLY A 1060 -22.45 -28.28 -7.09
C GLY A 1060 -21.89 -27.10 -6.30
N ASN A 1061 -20.57 -27.01 -6.18
CA ASN A 1061 -19.92 -25.86 -5.55
C ASN A 1061 -19.74 -24.74 -6.58
N ARG A 1062 -20.49 -23.65 -6.39
CA ARG A 1062 -20.55 -22.49 -7.30
C ARG A 1062 -20.43 -21.19 -6.48
N ALA A 1063 -19.20 -20.86 -6.09
CA ALA A 1063 -18.90 -19.87 -5.06
C ALA A 1063 -17.45 -19.38 -5.11
N HIS A 1064 -17.23 -18.15 -4.68
CA HIS A 1064 -15.90 -17.55 -4.47
C HIS A 1064 -15.68 -17.34 -2.97
N ASN A 1065 -15.31 -18.41 -2.25
CA ASN A 1065 -14.82 -18.44 -0.86
C ASN A 1065 -14.80 -19.88 -0.27
N ILE A 1066 -14.60 -20.93 -1.08
CA ILE A 1066 -14.72 -22.31 -0.59
C ILE A 1066 -13.40 -22.81 0.03
N PRO A 1067 -13.40 -23.27 1.30
CA PRO A 1067 -12.21 -23.76 1.97
C PRO A 1067 -11.78 -25.15 1.47
N ALA A 1068 -10.58 -25.25 0.91
CA ALA A 1068 -9.94 -26.50 0.53
C ALA A 1068 -8.68 -26.74 1.39
N LEU A 1069 -8.64 -27.86 2.12
CA LEU A 1069 -7.50 -28.26 2.95
C LEU A 1069 -6.46 -29.00 2.11
N ASP A 1070 -5.25 -28.47 2.00
CA ASP A 1070 -4.07 -29.17 1.48
C ASP A 1070 -3.65 -30.26 2.47
N LEU A 1071 -3.88 -31.53 2.10
CA LEU A 1071 -3.56 -32.68 2.93
C LEU A 1071 -2.05 -32.93 3.06
N THR A 1072 -1.23 -32.33 2.20
CA THR A 1072 0.24 -32.45 2.23
C THR A 1072 0.91 -31.43 3.15
N THR A 1073 0.27 -30.27 3.38
CA THR A 1073 0.82 -29.19 4.24
C THR A 1073 -0.03 -28.85 5.47
N GLY A 1074 -1.27 -29.33 5.54
CA GLY A 1074 -2.23 -28.98 6.60
C GLY A 1074 -2.79 -27.56 6.49
N LYS A 1075 -2.56 -26.86 5.37
CA LYS A 1075 -3.03 -25.49 5.14
C LYS A 1075 -4.41 -25.49 4.51
N CYS A 1076 -5.30 -24.61 4.99
CA CYS A 1076 -6.57 -24.35 4.33
C CYS A 1076 -6.40 -23.16 3.36
N HIS A 1077 -6.82 -23.35 2.11
CA HIS A 1077 -6.81 -22.34 1.06
C HIS A 1077 -8.24 -21.91 0.75
N ILE A 1078 -8.46 -20.62 0.50
CA ILE A 1078 -9.76 -20.10 0.06
C ILE A 1078 -9.81 -20.13 -1.47
N THR A 1079 -10.78 -20.84 -2.03
CA THR A 1079 -10.82 -21.19 -3.46
C THR A 1079 -12.09 -20.70 -4.17
N SER A 1080 -11.99 -20.59 -5.50
CA SER A 1080 -13.12 -20.39 -6.42
C SER A 1080 -13.52 -21.74 -7.03
N GLN A 1081 -14.81 -22.06 -7.03
CA GLN A 1081 -15.35 -23.32 -7.51
C GLN A 1081 -16.61 -23.06 -8.34
N ASN A 1082 -16.79 -23.79 -9.43
CA ASN A 1082 -18.00 -23.74 -10.27
C ASN A 1082 -18.51 -25.13 -10.72
N HIS A 1083 -18.00 -26.21 -10.13
CA HIS A 1083 -18.15 -27.58 -10.63
C HIS A 1083 -19.43 -28.27 -10.12
N GLY A 1084 -20.03 -29.10 -10.98
CA GLY A 1084 -21.24 -29.90 -10.66
C GLY A 1084 -20.97 -31.36 -10.28
N TYR A 1085 -19.71 -31.80 -10.37
CA TYR A 1085 -19.27 -33.18 -10.12
C TYR A 1085 -18.01 -33.18 -9.25
N ALA A 1086 -17.79 -34.26 -8.52
CA ALA A 1086 -16.56 -34.51 -7.75
C ALA A 1086 -16.05 -35.93 -8.01
N VAL A 1087 -14.77 -36.17 -7.71
CA VAL A 1087 -14.17 -37.50 -7.75
C VAL A 1087 -14.53 -38.28 -6.49
N ASP A 1088 -14.79 -39.59 -6.62
CA ASP A 1088 -14.96 -40.52 -5.50
C ASP A 1088 -13.59 -41.03 -5.02
N PRO A 1089 -13.03 -40.53 -3.90
CA PRO A 1089 -11.69 -40.91 -3.46
C PRO A 1089 -11.60 -42.38 -3.04
N ALA A 1090 -12.71 -43.03 -2.69
CA ALA A 1090 -12.72 -44.46 -2.36
C ALA A 1090 -12.45 -45.37 -3.58
N THR A 1091 -12.44 -44.80 -4.80
CA THR A 1091 -12.16 -45.52 -6.05
C THR A 1091 -10.77 -45.25 -6.63
N LEU A 1092 -9.94 -44.44 -5.95
CA LEU A 1092 -8.56 -44.18 -6.36
C LEU A 1092 -7.69 -45.45 -6.22
N SER A 1093 -6.80 -45.69 -7.18
CA SER A 1093 -5.75 -46.70 -7.03
C SER A 1093 -4.69 -46.24 -6.04
N SER A 1094 -3.91 -47.17 -5.49
CA SER A 1094 -2.83 -46.90 -4.53
C SER A 1094 -1.68 -46.04 -5.07
N GLU A 1095 -1.64 -45.79 -6.38
CA GLU A 1095 -0.68 -44.86 -6.99
C GLU A 1095 -1.05 -43.38 -6.74
N TRP A 1096 -2.32 -43.10 -6.44
CA TRP A 1096 -2.85 -41.75 -6.26
C TRP A 1096 -3.21 -41.47 -4.81
N ARG A 1097 -3.12 -40.20 -4.44
CA ARG A 1097 -3.56 -39.68 -3.15
C ARG A 1097 -4.38 -38.43 -3.35
N GLU A 1098 -5.29 -38.20 -2.43
CA GLU A 1098 -5.96 -36.92 -2.28
C GLU A 1098 -4.90 -35.83 -1.97
N PHE A 1099 -5.00 -34.69 -2.68
CA PHE A 1099 -4.14 -33.53 -2.47
C PHE A 1099 -4.90 -32.44 -1.71
N PHE A 1100 -6.16 -32.21 -2.08
CA PHE A 1100 -7.04 -31.26 -1.40
C PHE A 1100 -8.40 -31.91 -1.07
N THR A 1101 -9.01 -31.48 0.03
CA THR A 1101 -10.38 -31.85 0.42
C THR A 1101 -11.20 -30.61 0.81
N ASN A 1102 -12.44 -30.54 0.36
CA ASN A 1102 -13.37 -29.46 0.68
C ASN A 1102 -13.82 -29.55 2.14
N LEU A 1103 -13.65 -28.49 2.94
CA LEU A 1103 -14.04 -28.53 4.35
C LEU A 1103 -15.55 -28.41 4.59
N ASN A 1104 -16.34 -27.98 3.60
CA ASN A 1104 -17.79 -27.83 3.74
C ASN A 1104 -18.55 -29.15 3.52
N ASP A 1105 -18.16 -29.94 2.52
CA ASP A 1105 -18.89 -31.14 2.09
C ASP A 1105 -18.02 -32.42 1.99
N GLN A 1106 -16.73 -32.32 2.31
CA GLN A 1106 -15.74 -33.41 2.22
C GLN A 1106 -15.53 -33.99 0.81
N SER A 1107 -15.93 -33.26 -0.24
CA SER A 1107 -15.59 -33.62 -1.61
C SER A 1107 -14.09 -33.55 -1.88
N ASN A 1108 -13.60 -34.40 -2.78
CA ASN A 1108 -12.21 -34.38 -3.20
C ASN A 1108 -11.96 -33.15 -4.10
N GLU A 1109 -10.98 -32.33 -3.72
CA GLU A 1109 -10.67 -31.05 -4.36
C GLU A 1109 -9.36 -31.07 -5.17
N GLY A 1110 -8.70 -32.23 -5.25
CA GLY A 1110 -7.44 -32.38 -5.96
C GLY A 1110 -6.81 -33.74 -5.73
N LEU A 1111 -6.04 -34.19 -6.71
CA LEU A 1111 -5.28 -35.45 -6.67
C LEU A 1111 -3.80 -35.19 -6.91
N ILE A 1112 -2.94 -36.04 -6.34
CA ILE A 1112 -1.50 -36.06 -6.61
C ILE A 1112 -1.01 -37.51 -6.78
N HIS A 1113 -0.24 -37.76 -7.84
CA HIS A 1113 0.39 -39.05 -8.06
C HIS A 1113 1.54 -39.26 -7.05
N SER A 1114 1.72 -40.47 -6.54
CA SER A 1114 2.65 -40.73 -5.43
C SER A 1114 4.13 -40.60 -5.82
N THR A 1115 4.47 -40.85 -7.08
CA THR A 1115 5.85 -40.92 -7.60
C THR A 1115 6.14 -40.08 -8.86
N ARG A 1116 5.13 -39.44 -9.48
CA ARG A 1116 5.24 -38.81 -10.81
C ARG A 1116 4.80 -37.35 -10.75
N PRO A 1117 5.27 -36.48 -11.68
CA PRO A 1117 4.92 -35.06 -11.72
C PRO A 1117 3.50 -34.83 -12.27
N ILE A 1118 2.51 -35.51 -11.70
CA ILE A 1118 1.10 -35.42 -12.09
C ILE A 1118 0.26 -35.02 -10.87
N PHE A 1119 -0.46 -33.91 -10.99
CA PHE A 1119 -1.39 -33.45 -9.96
C PHE A 1119 -2.56 -32.67 -10.56
N SER A 1120 -3.58 -32.38 -9.75
CA SER A 1120 -4.77 -31.67 -10.21
C SER A 1120 -5.46 -30.92 -9.07
N ALA A 1121 -6.27 -29.94 -9.44
CA ALA A 1121 -7.18 -29.22 -8.54
C ALA A 1121 -8.59 -29.17 -9.16
N GLN A 1122 -9.61 -29.45 -8.37
CA GLN A 1122 -11.03 -29.38 -8.77
C GLN A 1122 -11.57 -27.93 -8.70
N PHE A 1123 -10.94 -27.10 -7.89
CA PHE A 1123 -11.11 -25.64 -7.84
C PHE A 1123 -10.25 -24.90 -8.88
N HIS A 1124 -10.41 -23.57 -8.95
CA HIS A 1124 -9.79 -22.67 -9.92
C HIS A 1124 -8.64 -21.84 -9.32
N PRO A 1125 -7.38 -22.34 -9.34
CA PRO A 1125 -6.22 -21.60 -8.83
C PRO A 1125 -5.84 -20.35 -9.64
N GLU A 1126 -6.38 -20.18 -10.85
CA GLU A 1126 -6.24 -18.97 -11.66
C GLU A 1126 -7.11 -17.81 -11.14
N ALA A 1127 -8.18 -18.12 -10.41
CA ALA A 1127 -9.19 -17.16 -9.97
C ALA A 1127 -8.85 -16.50 -8.62
N LYS A 1128 -9.16 -15.21 -8.50
CA LYS A 1128 -8.82 -14.37 -7.33
C LYS A 1128 -9.96 -14.31 -6.31
N GLY A 1129 -10.41 -15.49 -5.86
CA GLY A 1129 -11.51 -15.63 -4.88
C GLY A 1129 -11.12 -15.27 -3.44
N GLY A 1130 -9.83 -15.10 -3.17
CA GLY A 1130 -9.25 -14.60 -1.92
C GLY A 1130 -7.97 -13.82 -2.24
N PRO A 1131 -6.98 -13.76 -1.33
CA PRO A 1131 -5.61 -13.45 -1.72
C PRO A 1131 -5.08 -14.51 -2.74
N LEU A 1132 -3.87 -14.33 -3.27
CA LEU A 1132 -3.32 -15.15 -4.37
C LEU A 1132 -2.91 -16.60 -3.95
N ASP A 1133 -3.63 -17.16 -2.97
CA ASP A 1133 -3.26 -18.28 -2.09
C ASP A 1133 -3.09 -19.64 -2.79
N SER A 1134 -3.53 -19.79 -4.03
CA SER A 1134 -3.43 -21.04 -4.80
C SER A 1134 -2.74 -20.87 -6.18
N ALA A 1135 -2.34 -19.66 -6.55
CA ALA A 1135 -1.61 -19.40 -7.79
C ALA A 1135 -0.26 -20.15 -7.86
N TYR A 1136 0.31 -20.51 -6.70
CA TYR A 1136 1.53 -21.32 -6.58
C TYR A 1136 1.42 -22.71 -7.22
N LEU A 1137 0.20 -23.21 -7.49
CA LEU A 1137 0.02 -24.47 -8.21
C LEU A 1137 0.50 -24.36 -9.68
N PHE A 1138 0.37 -23.19 -10.31
CA PHE A 1138 0.99 -22.95 -11.62
C PHE A 1138 2.52 -22.89 -11.52
N ASP A 1139 3.07 -22.27 -10.46
CA ASP A 1139 4.53 -22.24 -10.22
C ASP A 1139 5.08 -23.67 -10.06
N LYS A 1140 4.42 -24.51 -9.24
CA LYS A 1140 4.76 -25.92 -9.02
C LYS A 1140 4.68 -26.77 -10.30
N TYR A 1141 3.72 -26.48 -11.17
CA TYR A 1141 3.64 -27.14 -12.48
C TYR A 1141 4.78 -26.72 -13.39
N ILE A 1142 5.04 -25.41 -13.53
CA ILE A 1142 6.11 -24.88 -14.37
C ILE A 1142 7.50 -25.34 -13.89
N GLU A 1143 7.73 -25.41 -12.59
CA GLU A 1143 8.94 -26.05 -12.04
C GLU A 1143 9.09 -27.51 -12.48
N SER A 1144 7.98 -28.26 -12.57
CA SER A 1144 7.99 -29.66 -12.99
C SER A 1144 8.27 -29.78 -14.49
N VAL A 1145 7.70 -28.88 -15.30
CA VAL A 1145 7.96 -28.74 -16.75
C VAL A 1145 9.43 -28.43 -17.01
N GLN A 1146 10.02 -27.45 -16.30
CA GLN A 1146 11.44 -27.12 -16.43
C GLN A 1146 12.33 -28.31 -16.04
N LYS A 1147 12.07 -28.98 -14.90
CA LYS A 1147 12.82 -30.16 -14.47
C LYS A 1147 12.76 -31.31 -15.49
N TYR A 1148 11.60 -31.53 -16.13
CA TYR A 1148 11.46 -32.53 -17.19
C TYR A 1148 12.24 -32.14 -18.44
N LYS A 1149 12.15 -30.87 -18.87
CA LYS A 1149 12.89 -30.33 -20.00
C LYS A 1149 14.42 -30.44 -19.81
N ASP A 1150 14.93 -30.06 -18.65
CA ASP A 1150 16.37 -30.15 -18.31
C ASP A 1150 16.85 -31.62 -18.33
N GLN A 1151 16.01 -32.56 -17.88
CA GLN A 1151 16.29 -33.98 -17.99
C GLN A 1151 16.30 -34.46 -19.45
N GLN A 1152 15.33 -34.08 -20.28
CA GLN A 1152 15.31 -34.47 -21.71
C GLN A 1152 16.53 -33.91 -22.47
N ALA A 1153 16.92 -32.67 -22.19
CA ALA A 1153 18.12 -32.04 -22.75
C ALA A 1153 19.42 -32.76 -22.33
N SER A 1154 19.42 -33.42 -21.15
CA SER A 1154 20.55 -34.23 -20.69
C SER A 1154 20.68 -35.58 -21.41
N PHE A 1155 19.65 -36.02 -22.15
CA PHE A 1155 19.62 -37.30 -22.88
C PHE A 1155 19.49 -37.15 -24.40
N SER A 1156 19.19 -35.96 -24.92
CA SER A 1156 19.12 -35.70 -26.38
C SER A 1156 19.17 -34.21 -26.72
N ASP A 1157 19.70 -33.86 -27.90
CA ASP A 1157 19.66 -32.50 -28.46
C ASP A 1157 18.25 -32.06 -28.93
N ARG A 1158 17.17 -32.73 -28.48
CA ARG A 1158 15.79 -32.43 -28.88
C ARG A 1158 15.31 -31.15 -28.22
N ASN A 1159 15.23 -30.09 -29.01
CA ASN A 1159 14.63 -28.82 -28.61
C ASN A 1159 13.12 -28.82 -28.92
N ASN A 1160 12.28 -28.88 -27.88
CA ASN A 1160 10.82 -28.87 -27.98
C ASN A 1160 10.20 -27.49 -28.30
N LYS A 1161 11.02 -26.46 -28.53
CA LYS A 1161 10.51 -25.14 -28.96
C LYS A 1161 9.65 -25.29 -30.21
N PRO A 1162 8.46 -24.65 -30.26
CA PRO A 1162 7.65 -24.65 -31.46
C PRO A 1162 8.45 -24.01 -32.60
N SER A 1163 8.48 -24.66 -33.77
CA SER A 1163 9.21 -24.10 -34.91
C SER A 1163 8.54 -22.79 -35.37
N PRO A 1164 9.30 -21.78 -35.83
CA PRO A 1164 8.70 -20.51 -36.29
C PRO A 1164 7.61 -20.74 -37.35
N LEU A 1165 7.84 -21.69 -38.27
CA LEU A 1165 6.85 -22.09 -39.27
C LEU A 1165 5.56 -22.66 -38.67
N LEU A 1166 5.64 -23.44 -37.59
CA LEU A 1166 4.47 -23.96 -36.88
C LEU A 1166 3.72 -22.84 -36.14
N VAL A 1167 4.43 -21.88 -35.55
CA VAL A 1167 3.84 -20.70 -34.89
C VAL A 1167 3.09 -19.82 -35.90
N ASP A 1168 3.64 -19.64 -37.11
CA ASP A 1168 3.02 -18.84 -38.17
C ASP A 1168 1.82 -19.54 -38.85
N LEU A 1169 1.79 -20.88 -38.84
CA LEU A 1169 0.70 -21.69 -39.42
C LEU A 1169 -0.52 -21.85 -38.50
N LEU A 1170 -0.35 -21.75 -37.19
CA LEU A 1170 -1.43 -21.93 -36.22
C LEU A 1170 -2.18 -20.62 -35.94
N SER A 1171 -3.49 -20.74 -35.66
CA SER A 1171 -4.27 -19.61 -35.18
C SER A 1171 -3.69 -19.07 -33.86
N LYS A 1172 -3.77 -17.76 -33.65
CA LYS A 1172 -3.38 -17.12 -32.37
C LYS A 1172 -4.52 -17.09 -31.34
N GLU A 1173 -5.72 -17.49 -31.76
CA GLU A 1173 -6.95 -17.47 -30.97
C GLU A 1173 -7.77 -18.75 -31.19
N ARG A 1174 -8.73 -19.02 -30.30
CA ARG A 1174 -9.57 -20.22 -30.36
C ARG A 1174 -10.37 -20.32 -31.66
N VAL A 1175 -10.31 -21.48 -32.32
CA VAL A 1175 -10.90 -21.66 -33.65
C VAL A 1175 -12.31 -22.24 -33.56
N GLY A 1176 -13.28 -21.58 -34.20
CA GLY A 1176 -14.60 -22.16 -34.47
C GLY A 1176 -15.53 -22.33 -33.26
N VAL A 1177 -15.36 -21.53 -32.20
CA VAL A 1177 -16.21 -21.58 -31.00
C VAL A 1177 -17.05 -20.31 -30.90
N HIS A 1178 -18.34 -20.41 -31.21
CA HIS A 1178 -19.30 -19.30 -31.09
C HIS A 1178 -20.61 -19.79 -30.47
N PRO A 1179 -21.19 -19.10 -29.47
CA PRO A 1179 -22.42 -19.53 -28.81
C PRO A 1179 -23.66 -19.76 -29.68
N ALA A 1180 -23.73 -19.17 -30.87
CA ALA A 1180 -24.93 -19.08 -31.70
C ALA A 1180 -24.99 -20.12 -32.85
N ILE A 1181 -23.94 -20.91 -33.07
CA ILE A 1181 -23.91 -21.91 -34.14
C ILE A 1181 -24.51 -23.23 -33.63
N VAL A 1182 -25.65 -23.61 -34.20
CA VAL A 1182 -26.21 -24.95 -34.07
C VAL A 1182 -25.34 -25.90 -34.89
N TYR A 1183 -24.75 -26.90 -34.23
CA TYR A 1183 -24.27 -28.12 -34.90
C TYR A 1183 -25.35 -29.18 -34.77
N ASP A 1184 -25.66 -29.87 -35.86
CA ASP A 1184 -26.66 -30.93 -35.91
C ASP A 1184 -26.38 -32.04 -34.89
N GLY A 1185 -27.48 -32.62 -34.39
CA GLY A 1185 -27.46 -33.43 -33.17
C GLY A 1185 -26.83 -34.81 -33.35
N HIS A 1186 -26.04 -35.21 -32.35
CA HIS A 1186 -25.80 -36.62 -32.04
C HIS A 1186 -26.12 -36.85 -30.56
N ALA A 1187 -27.10 -37.71 -30.29
CA ALA A 1187 -27.43 -38.15 -28.94
C ALA A 1187 -26.40 -39.19 -28.46
N ALA A 1188 -26.20 -39.28 -27.14
CA ALA A 1188 -25.30 -40.27 -26.56
C ALA A 1188 -25.75 -41.70 -26.91
N GLY A 1189 -24.84 -42.50 -27.48
CA GLY A 1189 -25.06 -43.93 -27.75
C GLY A 1189 -25.01 -44.38 -29.22
N SER A 1190 -24.81 -43.49 -30.20
CA SER A 1190 -24.55 -43.91 -31.58
C SER A 1190 -23.10 -44.39 -31.75
N ILE A 1191 -22.94 -45.65 -32.15
CA ILE A 1191 -21.65 -46.25 -32.54
C ILE A 1191 -21.15 -45.54 -33.81
N GLU A 1192 -19.92 -45.02 -33.80
CA GLU A 1192 -19.30 -44.51 -35.03
C GLU A 1192 -19.02 -45.67 -36.00
N PRO A 1193 -19.35 -45.54 -37.30
CA PRO A 1193 -18.90 -46.50 -38.30
C PRO A 1193 -17.37 -46.44 -38.40
N GLU A 1194 -16.72 -47.59 -38.56
CA GLU A 1194 -15.27 -47.66 -38.74
C GLU A 1194 -14.81 -46.75 -39.88
N VAL A 1195 -13.85 -45.87 -39.59
CA VAL A 1195 -13.12 -45.14 -40.63
C VAL A 1195 -12.20 -46.15 -41.32
N VAL A 1196 -12.74 -46.82 -42.34
CA VAL A 1196 -12.00 -47.67 -43.26
C VAL A 1196 -10.90 -46.83 -43.90
N ILE A 1197 -9.65 -47.21 -43.65
CA ILE A 1197 -8.49 -46.68 -44.36
C ILE A 1197 -8.51 -47.32 -45.75
N ASP A 1198 -9.21 -46.69 -46.71
CA ASP A 1198 -9.05 -47.07 -48.11
C ASP A 1198 -7.81 -46.40 -48.70
N THR A 1199 -6.96 -47.25 -49.27
CA THR A 1199 -5.68 -46.90 -49.85
C THR A 1199 -5.84 -46.59 -51.33
N GLN A 1200 -5.43 -45.40 -51.78
CA GLN A 1200 -4.48 -45.22 -52.89
C GLN A 1200 -4.36 -43.74 -53.29
N GLY A 1201 -3.13 -43.22 -53.30
CA GLY A 1201 -2.86 -41.81 -53.59
C GLY A 1201 -1.45 -41.33 -53.21
N THR A 1202 -0.52 -42.25 -52.96
CA THR A 1202 0.88 -41.95 -52.68
C THR A 1202 1.59 -41.43 -53.93
N PRO A 1203 2.40 -40.38 -53.78
CA PRO A 1203 3.79 -40.45 -54.28
C PRO A 1203 4.73 -40.90 -53.17
N GLN A 1204 5.67 -41.79 -53.50
CA GLN A 1204 6.63 -42.37 -52.55
C GLN A 1204 7.75 -41.39 -52.14
N PRO A 1205 8.49 -41.69 -51.04
CA PRO A 1205 9.41 -40.74 -50.42
C PRO A 1205 10.78 -40.70 -51.13
N GLN A 1206 11.37 -39.50 -51.22
CA GLN A 1206 12.80 -39.34 -51.44
C GLN A 1206 13.52 -39.14 -50.09
N ALA A 1207 14.58 -39.93 -49.88
CA ALA A 1207 15.41 -39.86 -48.69
C ALA A 1207 16.35 -38.65 -48.73
N ILE A 1208 16.64 -38.08 -47.56
CA ILE A 1208 17.81 -37.23 -47.35
C ILE A 1208 18.66 -37.90 -46.27
N ALA A 1209 19.83 -38.39 -46.67
CA ALA A 1209 20.88 -38.82 -45.77
C ALA A 1209 21.78 -37.63 -45.38
N ALA A 1210 22.52 -37.77 -44.29
CA ALA A 1210 23.35 -36.76 -43.65
C ALA A 1210 24.41 -36.08 -44.54
N ALA A 1211 24.76 -34.84 -44.20
CA ALA A 1211 26.16 -34.38 -44.05
C ALA A 1211 26.26 -32.97 -43.42
N ALA A 1212 27.38 -32.74 -42.70
CA ALA A 1212 27.87 -31.49 -42.10
C ALA A 1212 27.10 -30.97 -40.86
#